data_AF-A0A918U5Z0-F1
#
_entry.id   AF-A0A918U5Z0-F1
#
_cell.length_a   1.000
_cell.length_b   1.000
_cell.length_c   1.000
_cell.angle_alpha   90.00
_cell.angle_beta   90.00
_cell.angle_gamma   90.00
#
_symmetry.space_group_name_H-M   'P 1'
#
loop_
_entity.id
_entity.type
_entity.pdbx_description
1 polymer ?
#
loop_
_entity_poly.entity_id
_entity_poly.type
_entity_poly.pdbx_seq_one_letter_code
_entity_poly.pdbx_strand_id
1 'polypeptide(L)'
;MKGDAYTVVGAGAIGGTLAHALAAAGHPVTVVDADADHVAAIRAGGLTVLRGEERESVRLDAATPEDHQGPPLRRVLLGVKAQATDAAMRWIAPRLAPDGYVVSVQNGFNEELIARYVGAERTVAAFVNIFADVVEPGVVRDGGPGAFVVGEPGGAPVSERVRDLVADLQAWGPAQVSDNVEGYLWAKAAFGAMLSATALADAPMADLIDRHRATMYALAAEVYAAADTVGTRLEPFDAYDAPAFRPDDAAARDAACDRLTAWLRTQPKDRSGIWRDLAVRRRPVEVTTHYEPVVERARRAGLGTPVLSAVLEDLRELERDPSGMSEARLDALDALAASGGRGATAGKDGHDADGRDAAGPPAGTPAVPARTGDRASEDLPAAPVLTDAQAVAVRDWLEGHREAMADDLAAYTSLESSSDDEACLAACLDWLRGWLDTSLGAPASEELLPRDGAGDILIRRYAGTGPSAGAPLLLAAHYDTVWSTGTLRDWPYHREGDRISGPGVFDMKAGLVQAVWALRALRELRLPVPAFTLLLNGDEETGSQASSDVIAAEARRSRAALVFEASADGAVKTTRKGVGLFSLTVRGEEAHAGLDPTRGASAVNEMARQVLALEGIAAPEAGTTVNVGVLHGGTRSNVTAGRAVAHLDIRVATAAERDRVGAALSALAPVDTRTSLRLDGGWNRPVFERTEGVGRLFAVARACAAPLGLDLRETAVGGASDGNFILDAGTPVLDGLGAVGGGAHARSEHVTLSGMVERSALAAGVLAAFAAA
;
A
#
# COMPACT_ATOMS: atom_id res chain seq x y z
N MET A 1 -36.51 6.82 -1.20
CA MET A 1 -35.81 5.60 -1.66
C MET A 1 -34.96 6.01 -2.83
N LYS A 2 -33.64 5.81 -2.73
CA LYS A 2 -32.69 6.04 -3.83
C LYS A 2 -32.48 4.70 -4.56
N GLY A 3 -32.45 4.72 -5.89
CA GLY A 3 -31.99 3.61 -6.73
C GLY A 3 -33.03 2.54 -7.09
N ASP A 4 -32.71 1.77 -8.14
CA ASP A 4 -33.43 0.56 -8.53
C ASP A 4 -33.27 -0.57 -7.48
N ALA A 5 -34.21 -1.52 -7.44
CA ALA A 5 -34.18 -2.63 -6.49
C ALA A 5 -33.14 -3.71 -6.83
N TYR A 6 -32.45 -4.21 -5.80
CA TYR A 6 -31.51 -5.33 -5.88
C TYR A 6 -32.15 -6.63 -5.39
N THR A 7 -31.83 -7.72 -6.08
CA THR A 7 -32.08 -9.08 -5.57
C THR A 7 -30.75 -9.78 -5.35
N VAL A 8 -30.50 -10.23 -4.13
CA VAL A 8 -29.32 -11.02 -3.80
C VAL A 8 -29.73 -12.48 -3.70
N VAL A 9 -29.25 -13.30 -4.63
CA VAL A 9 -29.52 -14.74 -4.65
C VAL A 9 -28.33 -15.47 -4.01
N GLY A 10 -28.56 -16.01 -2.82
CA GLY A 10 -27.52 -16.51 -1.91
C GLY A 10 -27.00 -15.41 -0.98
N ALA A 11 -27.53 -15.34 0.24
CA ALA A 11 -27.09 -14.42 1.29
C ALA A 11 -26.09 -15.08 2.26
N GLY A 12 -25.25 -15.95 1.71
CA GLY A 12 -24.07 -16.46 2.42
C GLY A 12 -23.03 -15.34 2.69
N ALA A 13 -21.79 -15.73 2.96
CA ALA A 13 -20.73 -14.80 3.34
C ALA A 13 -20.61 -13.55 2.46
N ILE A 14 -20.46 -13.70 1.14
CA ILE A 14 -20.30 -12.57 0.21
C ILE A 14 -21.65 -11.88 -0.03
N GLY A 15 -22.67 -12.63 -0.47
CA GLY A 15 -23.95 -12.06 -0.84
C GLY A 15 -24.64 -11.36 0.33
N GLY A 16 -24.61 -11.93 1.53
CA GLY A 16 -25.18 -11.31 2.73
C GLY A 16 -24.46 -10.02 3.12
N THR A 17 -23.13 -9.98 3.00
CA THR A 17 -22.34 -8.76 3.25
C THR A 17 -22.74 -7.62 2.29
N LEU A 18 -22.85 -7.91 0.99
CA LEU A 18 -23.26 -6.91 -0.01
C LEU A 18 -24.73 -6.51 0.13
N ALA A 19 -25.62 -7.46 0.43
CA ALA A 19 -27.04 -7.21 0.70
C ALA A 19 -27.22 -6.25 1.87
N HIS A 20 -26.49 -6.48 2.97
CA HIS A 20 -26.52 -5.62 4.14
C HIS A 20 -26.08 -4.19 3.79
N ALA A 21 -24.94 -4.03 3.12
CA ALA A 21 -24.39 -2.72 2.79
C ALA A 21 -25.31 -1.90 1.86
N LEU A 22 -25.86 -2.53 0.83
CA LEU A 22 -26.84 -1.89 -0.06
C LEU A 22 -28.09 -1.44 0.69
N ALA A 23 -28.62 -2.31 1.57
CA ALA A 23 -29.77 -1.98 2.39
C ALA A 23 -29.47 -0.85 3.39
N ALA A 24 -28.29 -0.86 4.02
CA ALA A 24 -27.82 0.20 4.94
C ALA A 24 -27.71 1.56 4.23
N ALA A 25 -27.28 1.58 2.97
CA ALA A 25 -27.23 2.78 2.13
C ALA A 25 -28.61 3.23 1.60
N GLY A 26 -29.68 2.50 1.91
CA GLY A 26 -31.06 2.87 1.58
C GLY A 26 -31.56 2.38 0.22
N HIS A 27 -30.86 1.42 -0.41
CA HIS A 27 -31.36 0.73 -1.59
C HIS A 27 -32.41 -0.32 -1.21
N PRO A 28 -33.47 -0.52 -2.01
CA PRO A 28 -34.39 -1.64 -1.81
C PRO A 28 -33.68 -2.97 -2.11
N VAL A 29 -33.60 -3.86 -1.12
CA VAL A 29 -32.92 -5.17 -1.26
C VAL A 29 -33.87 -6.30 -0.87
N THR A 30 -33.97 -7.31 -1.73
CA THR A 30 -34.58 -8.61 -1.41
C THR A 30 -33.51 -9.70 -1.46
N VAL A 31 -33.40 -10.47 -0.38
CA VAL A 31 -32.57 -11.68 -0.31
C VAL A 31 -33.40 -12.90 -0.70
N VAL A 32 -32.85 -13.76 -1.54
CA VAL A 32 -33.39 -15.09 -1.85
C VAL A 32 -32.35 -16.14 -1.50
N ASP A 33 -32.63 -16.99 -0.53
CA ASP A 33 -31.71 -18.04 -0.08
C ASP A 33 -32.42 -19.40 0.07
N ALA A 34 -31.72 -20.48 -0.25
CA ALA A 34 -32.26 -21.84 -0.14
C ALA A 34 -32.27 -22.34 1.32
N ASP A 35 -31.48 -21.74 2.21
CA ASP A 35 -31.49 -22.05 3.63
C ASP A 35 -32.70 -21.38 4.33
N ALA A 36 -33.73 -22.19 4.59
CA ALA A 36 -34.96 -21.74 5.22
C ALA A 36 -34.76 -21.17 6.63
N ASP A 37 -33.79 -21.68 7.40
CA ASP A 37 -33.49 -21.18 8.75
C ASP A 37 -32.81 -19.82 8.65
N HIS A 38 -31.90 -19.64 7.69
CA HIS A 38 -31.28 -18.35 7.39
C HIS A 38 -32.31 -17.30 6.96
N VAL A 39 -33.24 -17.65 6.05
CA VAL A 39 -34.34 -16.78 5.62
C VAL A 39 -35.27 -16.42 6.78
N ALA A 40 -35.65 -17.39 7.61
CA ALA A 40 -36.52 -17.15 8.76
C ALA A 40 -35.87 -16.20 9.78
N ALA A 41 -34.57 -16.34 10.04
CA ALA A 41 -33.81 -15.45 10.91
C ALA A 41 -33.78 -14.01 10.38
N ILE A 42 -33.50 -13.83 9.07
CA ILE A 42 -33.51 -12.49 8.44
C ILE A 42 -34.91 -11.86 8.51
N ARG A 43 -35.99 -12.63 8.23
CA ARG A 43 -37.37 -12.12 8.35
C ARG A 43 -37.68 -11.65 9.76
N ALA A 44 -37.26 -12.40 10.78
CA ALA A 44 -37.53 -12.08 12.17
C ALA A 44 -36.74 -10.84 12.66
N GLY A 45 -35.42 -10.82 12.43
CA GLY A 45 -34.50 -9.88 13.05
C GLY A 45 -33.82 -8.86 12.12
N GLY A 46 -33.95 -9.02 10.81
CA GLY A 46 -33.10 -8.36 9.81
C GLY A 46 -31.82 -9.15 9.55
N LEU A 47 -31.08 -8.75 8.50
CA LEU A 47 -29.77 -9.31 8.20
C LEU A 47 -28.74 -8.59 9.06
N THR A 48 -27.95 -9.35 9.81
CA THR A 48 -26.94 -8.81 10.72
C THR A 48 -25.54 -8.99 10.15
N VAL A 49 -24.72 -7.93 10.23
CA VAL A 49 -23.29 -7.99 9.95
C VAL A 49 -22.49 -7.71 11.22
N LEU A 50 -21.47 -8.54 11.47
CA LEU A 50 -20.48 -8.37 12.53
C LEU A 50 -19.19 -7.79 11.94
N ARG A 51 -18.72 -6.65 12.47
CA ARG A 51 -17.44 -6.01 12.15
C ARG A 51 -16.63 -5.84 13.43
N GLY A 52 -15.66 -6.73 13.67
CA GLY A 52 -15.01 -6.81 14.99
C GLY A 52 -16.02 -7.22 16.08
N GLU A 53 -16.19 -6.37 17.09
CA GLU A 53 -17.22 -6.53 18.14
C GLU A 53 -18.55 -5.84 17.80
N GLU A 54 -18.57 -5.00 16.76
CA GLU A 54 -19.77 -4.26 16.36
C GLU A 54 -20.76 -5.18 15.66
N ARG A 55 -22.04 -5.05 16.04
CA ARG A 55 -23.16 -5.80 15.48
C ARG A 55 -24.18 -4.82 14.93
N GLU A 56 -24.33 -4.80 13.62
CA GLU A 56 -25.32 -3.97 12.93
C GLU A 56 -26.35 -4.86 12.25
N SER A 57 -27.63 -4.46 12.30
CA SER A 57 -28.72 -5.19 11.66
C SER A 57 -29.54 -4.25 10.79
N VAL A 58 -29.79 -4.67 9.56
CA VAL A 58 -30.65 -3.94 8.61
C VAL A 58 -31.89 -4.76 8.29
N ARG A 59 -33.04 -4.07 8.20
CA ARG A 59 -34.29 -4.67 7.76
C ARG A 59 -34.31 -4.75 6.24
N LEU A 60 -34.50 -5.94 5.71
CA LEU A 60 -34.67 -6.22 4.28
C LEU A 60 -35.64 -7.38 4.06
N ASP A 61 -36.19 -7.48 2.85
CA ASP A 61 -37.07 -8.58 2.50
C ASP A 61 -36.26 -9.86 2.26
N ALA A 62 -36.72 -10.99 2.79
CA ALA A 62 -36.08 -12.29 2.56
C ALA A 62 -37.11 -13.36 2.18
N ALA A 63 -36.75 -14.26 1.27
CA ALA A 63 -37.59 -15.39 0.87
C ALA A 63 -36.77 -16.61 0.46
N THR A 64 -37.38 -17.79 0.53
CA THR A 64 -36.87 -18.95 -0.21
C THR A 64 -37.23 -18.83 -1.69
N PRO A 65 -36.57 -19.57 -2.60
CA PRO A 65 -36.92 -19.58 -4.02
C PRO A 65 -38.40 -19.92 -4.30
N GLU A 66 -39.03 -20.75 -3.46
CA GLU A 66 -40.43 -21.13 -3.54
C GLU A 66 -41.39 -20.06 -3.03
N ASP A 67 -40.98 -19.30 -1.99
CA ASP A 67 -41.79 -18.27 -1.34
C ASP A 67 -41.74 -16.91 -2.05
N HIS A 68 -40.76 -16.71 -2.94
CA HIS A 68 -40.55 -15.41 -3.57
C HIS A 68 -41.68 -15.07 -4.57
N GLN A 69 -42.47 -14.04 -4.23
CA GLN A 69 -43.57 -13.50 -5.04
C GLN A 69 -43.30 -12.06 -5.53
N GLY A 70 -42.02 -11.65 -5.55
CA GLY A 70 -41.60 -10.30 -5.91
C GLY A 70 -41.79 -9.97 -7.40
N PRO A 71 -41.57 -8.69 -7.79
CA PRO A 71 -41.57 -8.28 -9.19
C PRO A 71 -40.43 -8.96 -9.98
N PRO A 72 -40.47 -8.92 -11.33
CA PRO A 72 -39.36 -9.41 -12.16
C PRO A 72 -38.00 -8.84 -11.71
N LEU A 73 -36.98 -9.70 -11.72
CA LEU A 73 -35.65 -9.39 -11.20
C LEU A 73 -34.93 -8.42 -12.16
N ARG A 74 -34.38 -7.32 -11.64
CA ARG A 74 -33.64 -6.33 -12.46
C ARG A 74 -32.13 -6.42 -12.22
N ARG A 75 -31.66 -6.08 -11.01
CA ARG A 75 -30.24 -6.16 -10.64
C ARG A 75 -30.02 -7.35 -9.72
N VAL A 76 -29.45 -8.44 -10.24
CA VAL A 76 -29.23 -9.67 -9.46
C VAL A 76 -27.77 -9.78 -9.06
N LEU A 77 -27.48 -9.82 -7.75
CA LEU A 77 -26.17 -10.25 -7.25
C LEU A 77 -26.24 -11.74 -6.94
N LEU A 78 -25.51 -12.55 -7.70
CA LEU A 78 -25.47 -14.00 -7.51
C LEU A 78 -24.31 -14.35 -6.58
N GLY A 79 -24.61 -14.79 -5.36
CA GLY A 79 -23.64 -15.06 -4.28
C GLY A 79 -23.71 -16.50 -3.75
N VAL A 80 -24.20 -17.45 -4.55
CA VAL A 80 -24.27 -18.87 -4.18
C VAL A 80 -22.89 -19.57 -4.28
N LYS A 81 -22.79 -20.78 -3.75
CA LYS A 81 -21.66 -21.69 -4.00
C LYS A 81 -21.57 -22.03 -5.49
N ALA A 82 -20.36 -22.21 -6.06
CA ALA A 82 -20.20 -22.38 -7.51
C ALA A 82 -20.95 -23.60 -8.07
N GLN A 83 -21.10 -24.67 -7.27
CA GLN A 83 -21.88 -25.86 -7.66
C GLN A 83 -23.38 -25.59 -7.78
N ALA A 84 -23.88 -24.55 -7.10
CA ALA A 84 -25.29 -24.17 -7.11
C ALA A 84 -25.64 -23.16 -8.21
N THR A 85 -24.65 -22.65 -8.96
CA THR A 85 -24.85 -21.65 -10.02
C THR A 85 -25.87 -22.11 -11.07
N ASP A 86 -25.80 -23.36 -11.54
CA ASP A 86 -26.76 -23.89 -12.54
C ASP A 86 -28.20 -23.89 -12.01
N ALA A 87 -28.40 -24.39 -10.79
CA ALA A 87 -29.71 -24.44 -10.16
C ALA A 87 -30.29 -23.04 -9.91
N ALA A 88 -29.45 -22.11 -9.42
CA ALA A 88 -29.83 -20.71 -9.22
C ALA A 88 -30.21 -20.05 -10.56
N MET A 89 -29.44 -20.26 -11.62
CA MET A 89 -29.72 -19.66 -12.93
C MET A 89 -30.99 -20.21 -13.58
N ARG A 90 -31.33 -21.48 -13.40
CA ARG A 90 -32.65 -22.03 -13.82
C ARG A 90 -33.82 -21.33 -13.12
N TRP A 91 -33.61 -20.83 -11.91
CA TRP A 91 -34.62 -20.05 -11.18
C TRP A 91 -34.63 -18.57 -11.58
N ILE A 92 -33.44 -17.96 -11.75
CA ILE A 92 -33.26 -16.53 -12.09
C ILE A 92 -33.72 -16.23 -13.52
N ALA A 93 -33.24 -16.99 -14.51
CA ALA A 93 -33.42 -16.67 -15.93
C ALA A 93 -34.90 -16.45 -16.36
N PRO A 94 -35.87 -17.30 -15.98
CA PRO A 94 -37.27 -17.05 -16.32
C PRO A 94 -37.93 -15.89 -15.55
N ARG A 95 -37.27 -15.37 -14.51
CA ARG A 95 -37.76 -14.27 -13.65
C ARG A 95 -37.04 -12.95 -13.93
N LEU A 96 -35.97 -12.96 -14.71
CA LEU A 96 -35.20 -11.77 -15.06
C LEU A 96 -36.02 -10.87 -16.00
N ALA A 97 -36.11 -9.59 -15.65
CA ALA A 97 -36.73 -8.58 -16.49
C ALA A 97 -35.98 -8.46 -17.84
N PRO A 98 -36.63 -7.96 -18.91
CA PRO A 98 -35.99 -7.78 -20.22
C PRO A 98 -34.71 -6.92 -20.17
N ASP A 99 -34.67 -5.92 -19.29
CA ASP A 99 -33.54 -5.02 -19.04
C ASP A 99 -32.72 -5.40 -17.80
N GLY A 100 -33.00 -6.56 -17.20
CA GLY A 100 -32.28 -7.07 -16.04
C GLY A 100 -30.93 -7.71 -16.40
N TYR A 101 -30.03 -7.77 -15.42
CA TYR A 101 -28.72 -8.40 -15.55
C TYR A 101 -28.31 -9.13 -14.25
N VAL A 102 -27.37 -10.06 -14.39
CA VAL A 102 -26.82 -10.87 -13.30
C VAL A 102 -25.34 -10.56 -13.11
N VAL A 103 -24.97 -10.24 -11.88
CA VAL A 103 -23.58 -10.00 -11.45
C VAL A 103 -23.07 -11.24 -10.73
N SER A 104 -22.01 -11.83 -11.27
CA SER A 104 -21.29 -12.94 -10.66
C SER A 104 -20.42 -12.42 -9.51
N VAL A 105 -20.92 -12.48 -8.27
CA VAL A 105 -20.13 -12.12 -7.07
C VAL A 105 -19.60 -13.36 -6.35
N GLN A 106 -19.28 -14.40 -7.13
CA GLN A 106 -18.84 -15.71 -6.64
C GLN A 106 -17.32 -15.85 -6.84
N ASN A 107 -16.71 -16.81 -6.13
CA ASN A 107 -15.35 -17.23 -6.47
C ASN A 107 -15.36 -18.17 -7.68
N GLY A 108 -14.27 -18.15 -8.45
CA GLY A 108 -14.10 -18.98 -9.66
C GLY A 108 -14.80 -18.39 -10.89
N PHE A 109 -14.71 -19.11 -12.01
CA PHE A 109 -15.28 -18.69 -13.30
C PHE A 109 -16.73 -19.19 -13.45
N ASN A 110 -17.70 -18.29 -13.33
CA ASN A 110 -19.13 -18.60 -13.41
C ASN A 110 -19.84 -17.89 -14.57
N GLU A 111 -19.17 -16.89 -15.17
CA GLU A 111 -19.71 -15.95 -16.14
C GLU A 111 -20.18 -16.66 -17.41
N GLU A 112 -19.41 -17.62 -17.90
CA GLU A 112 -19.79 -18.40 -19.09
C GLU A 112 -21.06 -19.24 -18.83
N LEU A 113 -21.21 -19.80 -17.62
CA LEU A 113 -22.40 -20.54 -17.24
C LEU A 113 -23.61 -19.60 -17.13
N ILE A 114 -23.45 -18.45 -16.48
CA ILE A 114 -24.51 -17.43 -16.37
C ILE A 114 -24.94 -16.95 -17.76
N ALA A 115 -23.98 -16.64 -18.64
CA ALA A 115 -24.23 -16.18 -20.00
C ALA A 115 -24.96 -17.22 -20.87
N ARG A 116 -24.84 -18.52 -20.61
CA ARG A 116 -25.65 -19.55 -21.32
C ARG A 116 -27.15 -19.44 -21.03
N TYR A 117 -27.52 -18.88 -19.87
CA TYR A 117 -28.91 -18.70 -19.48
C TYR A 117 -29.47 -17.33 -19.87
N VAL A 118 -28.69 -16.26 -19.70
CA VAL A 118 -29.16 -14.88 -19.86
C VAL A 118 -28.45 -14.11 -20.97
N GLY A 119 -27.46 -14.67 -21.64
CA GLY A 119 -26.66 -13.96 -22.64
C GLY A 119 -25.52 -13.15 -22.03
N ALA A 120 -24.46 -12.94 -22.82
CA ALA A 120 -23.29 -12.18 -22.39
C ALA A 120 -23.64 -10.71 -22.11
N GLU A 121 -24.57 -10.15 -22.89
CA GLU A 121 -25.06 -8.78 -22.75
C GLU A 121 -25.83 -8.53 -21.45
N ARG A 122 -26.21 -9.57 -20.70
CA ARG A 122 -26.88 -9.48 -19.39
C ARG A 122 -26.08 -10.12 -18.25
N THR A 123 -24.80 -10.39 -18.50
CA THR A 123 -23.87 -10.95 -17.51
C THR A 123 -22.83 -9.90 -17.16
N VAL A 124 -22.54 -9.74 -15.87
CA VAL A 124 -21.50 -8.86 -15.33
C VAL A 124 -20.57 -9.71 -14.46
N ALA A 125 -19.26 -9.52 -14.62
CA ALA A 125 -18.26 -10.26 -13.88
C ALA A 125 -17.78 -9.44 -12.66
N ALA A 126 -17.48 -10.12 -11.56
CA ALA A 126 -16.82 -9.48 -10.43
C ALA A 126 -15.68 -10.35 -9.89
N PHE A 127 -14.50 -9.76 -9.75
CA PHE A 127 -13.46 -10.27 -8.88
C PHE A 127 -13.78 -9.85 -7.45
N VAL A 128 -13.94 -10.84 -6.58
CA VAL A 128 -14.35 -10.63 -5.19
C VAL A 128 -13.29 -11.17 -4.27
N ASN A 129 -12.62 -10.32 -3.48
CA ASN A 129 -11.65 -10.74 -2.47
C ASN A 129 -12.11 -10.32 -1.06
N ILE A 130 -13.31 -10.75 -0.70
CA ILE A 130 -13.97 -10.42 0.57
C ILE A 130 -13.76 -11.54 1.58
N PHE A 131 -13.26 -11.20 2.76
CA PHE A 131 -13.10 -12.13 3.87
C PHE A 131 -14.37 -12.16 4.73
N ALA A 132 -15.38 -12.94 4.34
CA ALA A 132 -16.61 -13.07 5.12
C ALA A 132 -16.90 -14.53 5.51
N ASP A 133 -17.68 -14.74 6.57
CA ASP A 133 -18.21 -16.05 6.95
C ASP A 133 -19.64 -15.94 7.49
N VAL A 134 -20.46 -16.97 7.30
CA VAL A 134 -21.76 -17.06 7.97
C VAL A 134 -21.53 -17.64 9.36
N VAL A 135 -21.87 -16.89 10.40
CA VAL A 135 -21.60 -17.30 11.79
C VAL A 135 -22.77 -18.10 12.36
N GLU A 136 -23.99 -17.65 12.08
CA GLU A 136 -25.24 -18.29 12.44
C GLU A 136 -26.34 -17.82 11.45
N PRO A 137 -27.53 -18.47 11.40
CA PRO A 137 -28.63 -18.01 10.55
C PRO A 137 -28.94 -16.51 10.72
N GLY A 138 -28.99 -15.78 9.60
CA GLY A 138 -29.19 -14.32 9.57
C GLY A 138 -28.01 -13.45 10.02
N VAL A 139 -26.84 -14.03 10.32
CA VAL A 139 -25.67 -13.29 10.80
C VAL A 139 -24.41 -13.62 9.99
N VAL A 140 -23.84 -12.59 9.37
CA VAL A 140 -22.61 -12.67 8.60
C VAL A 140 -21.51 -11.92 9.33
N ARG A 141 -20.29 -12.44 9.35
CA ARG A 141 -19.10 -11.71 9.79
C ARG A 141 -18.40 -11.14 8.57
N ASP A 142 -18.24 -9.83 8.56
CA ASP A 142 -17.45 -9.11 7.58
C ASP A 142 -16.04 -8.90 8.16
N GLY A 143 -15.04 -9.45 7.47
CA GLY A 143 -13.63 -9.35 7.85
C GLY A 143 -12.97 -8.05 7.43
N GLY A 144 -13.72 -7.11 6.84
CA GLY A 144 -13.24 -5.78 6.45
C GLY A 144 -13.09 -5.63 4.93
N PRO A 145 -12.75 -4.40 4.48
CA PRO A 145 -12.68 -4.09 3.06
C PRO A 145 -11.55 -4.90 2.40
N GLY A 146 -11.92 -5.66 1.39
CA GLY A 146 -11.01 -6.34 0.47
C GLY A 146 -11.23 -5.87 -0.96
N ALA A 147 -10.32 -6.23 -1.86
CA ALA A 147 -10.43 -5.82 -3.25
C ALA A 147 -11.71 -6.40 -3.90
N PHE A 148 -12.51 -5.53 -4.51
CA PHE A 148 -13.75 -5.90 -5.20
C PHE A 148 -13.82 -5.13 -6.51
N VAL A 149 -13.65 -5.84 -7.62
CA VAL A 149 -13.50 -5.25 -8.95
C VAL A 149 -14.61 -5.79 -9.84
N VAL A 150 -15.34 -4.92 -10.53
CA VAL A 150 -16.48 -5.27 -11.38
C VAL A 150 -16.22 -4.80 -12.80
N GLY A 151 -16.54 -5.63 -13.77
CA GLY A 151 -16.35 -5.32 -15.18
C GLY A 151 -17.31 -6.07 -16.09
N GLU A 152 -17.33 -5.65 -17.35
CA GLU A 152 -18.01 -6.40 -18.39
C GLU A 152 -17.16 -7.64 -18.77
N PRO A 153 -17.78 -8.82 -18.99
CA PRO A 153 -17.06 -10.02 -19.39
C PRO A 153 -16.51 -9.89 -20.83
N GLY A 154 -15.49 -10.68 -21.15
CA GLY A 154 -14.89 -10.75 -22.49
C GLY A 154 -14.08 -9.53 -22.91
N GLY A 155 -13.56 -8.75 -21.94
CA GLY A 155 -12.77 -7.54 -22.21
C GLY A 155 -13.57 -6.39 -22.82
N ALA A 156 -14.90 -6.38 -22.62
CA ALA A 156 -15.74 -5.31 -23.11
C ALA A 156 -15.51 -4.01 -22.30
N PRO A 157 -15.65 -2.83 -22.94
CA PRO A 157 -15.49 -1.56 -22.24
C PRO A 157 -16.46 -1.39 -21.07
N VAL A 158 -16.04 -0.66 -20.03
CA VAL A 158 -16.89 -0.36 -18.87
C VAL A 158 -18.16 0.37 -19.30
N SER A 159 -19.30 -0.27 -19.06
CA SER A 159 -20.63 0.28 -19.34
C SER A 159 -21.14 1.19 -18.23
N GLU A 160 -22.21 1.94 -18.51
CA GLU A 160 -22.90 2.76 -17.50
C GLU A 160 -23.46 1.90 -16.35
N ARG A 161 -24.05 0.73 -16.64
CA ARG A 161 -24.56 -0.17 -15.59
C ARG A 161 -23.48 -0.65 -14.62
N VAL A 162 -22.25 -0.86 -15.09
CA VAL A 162 -21.12 -1.27 -14.24
C VAL A 162 -20.67 -0.09 -13.36
N ARG A 163 -20.64 1.13 -13.90
CA ARG A 163 -20.34 2.34 -13.12
C ARG A 163 -21.38 2.57 -12.03
N ASP A 164 -22.68 2.47 -12.37
CA ASP A 164 -23.78 2.63 -11.42
C ASP A 164 -23.74 1.55 -10.32
N LEU A 165 -23.50 0.30 -10.71
CA LEU A 165 -23.36 -0.81 -9.79
C LEU A 165 -22.20 -0.60 -8.82
N VAL A 166 -21.03 -0.19 -9.31
CA VAL A 166 -19.86 0.08 -8.46
C VAL A 166 -20.09 1.28 -7.56
N ALA A 167 -20.80 2.32 -8.02
CA ALA A 167 -21.18 3.46 -7.21
C ALA A 167 -22.09 3.05 -6.04
N ASP A 168 -23.09 2.20 -6.30
CA ASP A 168 -23.99 1.68 -5.27
C ASP A 168 -23.23 0.76 -4.28
N LEU A 169 -22.27 -0.03 -4.77
CA LEU A 169 -21.46 -0.94 -3.94
C LEU A 169 -20.34 -0.26 -3.14
N GLN A 170 -20.08 1.05 -3.36
CA GLN A 170 -19.22 1.84 -2.45
C GLN A 170 -19.73 1.82 -1.01
N ALA A 171 -21.02 1.55 -0.81
CA ALA A 171 -21.64 1.42 0.51
C ALA A 171 -21.02 0.29 1.37
N TRP A 172 -20.44 -0.73 0.75
CA TRP A 172 -19.76 -1.80 1.47
C TRP A 172 -18.28 -1.48 1.72
N GLY A 173 -17.56 -1.04 0.68
CA GLY A 173 -16.11 -0.87 0.66
C GLY A 173 -15.61 -0.35 -0.70
N PRO A 174 -14.30 -0.30 -0.96
CA PRO A 174 -13.70 0.33 -2.15
C PRO A 174 -13.88 -0.53 -3.41
N ALA A 175 -15.13 -0.66 -3.88
CA ALA A 175 -15.46 -1.30 -5.13
C ALA A 175 -14.83 -0.53 -6.31
N GLN A 176 -14.35 -1.23 -7.33
CA GLN A 176 -13.69 -0.60 -8.48
C GLN A 176 -14.29 -1.09 -9.79
N VAL A 177 -14.36 -0.19 -10.77
CA VAL A 177 -14.65 -0.56 -12.15
C VAL A 177 -13.37 -1.05 -12.83
N SER A 178 -13.46 -2.01 -13.73
CA SER A 178 -12.35 -2.42 -14.58
C SER A 178 -12.84 -2.86 -15.95
N ASP A 179 -12.09 -2.49 -16.99
CA ASP A 179 -12.22 -3.04 -18.35
C ASP A 179 -11.48 -4.37 -18.52
N ASN A 180 -10.79 -4.83 -17.47
CA ASN A 180 -9.99 -6.05 -17.45
C ASN A 180 -10.23 -6.90 -16.19
N VAL A 181 -11.50 -7.03 -15.79
CA VAL A 181 -11.89 -7.86 -14.63
C VAL A 181 -11.47 -9.32 -14.76
N GLU A 182 -11.42 -9.87 -15.98
CA GLU A 182 -10.92 -11.23 -16.24
C GLU A 182 -9.45 -11.38 -15.86
N GLY A 183 -8.63 -10.33 -16.02
CA GLY A 183 -7.24 -10.32 -15.60
C GLY A 183 -7.07 -10.59 -14.11
N TYR A 184 -7.93 -10.00 -13.29
CA TYR A 184 -8.00 -10.26 -11.85
C TYR A 184 -8.51 -11.67 -11.54
N LEU A 185 -9.52 -12.17 -12.26
CA LEU A 185 -10.04 -13.54 -12.07
C LEU A 185 -8.98 -14.61 -12.39
N TRP A 186 -8.22 -14.44 -13.47
CA TRP A 186 -7.14 -15.35 -13.85
C TRP A 186 -5.94 -15.27 -12.91
N ALA A 187 -5.55 -14.06 -12.48
CA ALA A 187 -4.54 -13.88 -11.45
C ALA A 187 -4.96 -14.58 -10.14
N LYS A 188 -6.23 -14.42 -9.74
CA LYS A 188 -6.77 -15.08 -8.54
C LYS A 188 -6.79 -16.59 -8.68
N ALA A 189 -7.11 -17.11 -9.86
CA ALA A 189 -7.09 -18.54 -10.12
C ALA A 189 -5.66 -19.11 -9.97
N ALA A 190 -4.63 -18.41 -10.43
CA ALA A 190 -3.24 -18.84 -10.26
C ALA A 190 -2.82 -18.84 -8.80
N PHE A 191 -3.09 -17.76 -8.06
CA PHE A 191 -2.79 -17.71 -6.63
C PHE A 191 -3.59 -18.75 -5.83
N GLY A 192 -4.86 -18.95 -6.17
CA GLY A 192 -5.70 -19.99 -5.58
C GLY A 192 -5.15 -21.40 -5.81
N ALA A 193 -4.40 -21.63 -6.90
CA ALA A 193 -3.84 -22.94 -7.23
C ALA A 193 -2.68 -23.23 -6.28
N MET A 194 -1.86 -22.22 -5.98
CA MET A 194 -0.84 -22.30 -4.93
C MET A 194 -1.48 -22.61 -3.57
N LEU A 195 -2.53 -21.88 -3.19
CA LEU A 195 -3.26 -22.13 -1.94
C LEU A 195 -3.90 -23.53 -1.88
N SER A 196 -4.29 -24.08 -3.03
CA SER A 196 -4.79 -25.45 -3.15
C SER A 196 -3.69 -26.47 -2.91
N ALA A 197 -2.49 -26.27 -3.48
CA ALA A 197 -1.33 -27.12 -3.23
C ALA A 197 -0.88 -27.08 -1.75
N THR A 198 -0.91 -25.92 -1.11
CA THR A 198 -0.58 -25.84 0.33
C THR A 198 -1.54 -26.65 1.22
N ALA A 199 -2.77 -26.94 0.76
CA ALA A 199 -3.71 -27.74 1.53
C ALA A 199 -3.37 -29.24 1.56
N LEU A 200 -2.38 -29.68 0.77
CA LEU A 200 -1.93 -31.07 0.73
C LEU A 200 -1.07 -31.46 1.94
N ALA A 201 -0.59 -30.49 2.73
CA ALA A 201 0.22 -30.70 3.90
C ALA A 201 -0.28 -29.89 5.11
N ASP A 202 -0.02 -30.39 6.33
CA ASP A 202 -0.44 -29.75 7.57
C ASP A 202 0.56 -28.70 8.07
N ALA A 203 0.93 -27.73 7.24
CA ALA A 203 1.93 -26.71 7.56
C ALA A 203 1.48 -25.30 7.15
N PRO A 204 2.14 -24.23 7.65
CA PRO A 204 1.83 -22.87 7.24
C PRO A 204 2.00 -22.68 5.73
N MET A 205 1.02 -22.04 5.08
CA MET A 205 0.99 -21.86 3.62
C MET A 205 2.16 -21.04 3.11
N ALA A 206 2.61 -20.03 3.86
CA ALA A 206 3.77 -19.23 3.49
C ALA A 206 5.05 -20.08 3.43
N ASP A 207 5.23 -20.98 4.40
CA ASP A 207 6.41 -21.84 4.47
C ASP A 207 6.37 -22.92 3.39
N LEU A 208 5.18 -23.47 3.09
CA LEU A 208 5.01 -24.41 1.99
C LEU A 208 5.25 -23.77 0.61
N ILE A 209 4.78 -22.54 0.40
CA ILE A 209 5.05 -21.78 -0.84
C ILE A 209 6.55 -21.49 -0.98
N ASP A 210 7.20 -21.11 0.12
CA ASP A 210 8.62 -20.78 0.13
C ASP A 210 9.53 -22.00 -0.10
N ARG A 211 9.18 -23.16 0.46
CA ARG A 211 9.93 -24.41 0.27
C ARG A 211 9.67 -25.08 -1.08
N HIS A 212 8.46 -24.95 -1.62
CA HIS A 212 8.03 -25.62 -2.86
C HIS A 212 7.80 -24.66 -4.02
N ARG A 213 8.71 -23.68 -4.19
CA ARG A 213 8.62 -22.65 -5.24
C ARG A 213 8.46 -23.23 -6.65
N ALA A 214 9.11 -24.35 -6.95
CA ALA A 214 9.02 -24.99 -8.25
C ALA A 214 7.58 -25.39 -8.59
N THR A 215 6.88 -26.05 -7.66
CA THR A 215 5.45 -26.35 -7.77
C THR A 215 4.62 -25.08 -7.92
N MET A 216 4.86 -24.05 -7.10
CA MET A 216 4.06 -22.82 -7.13
C MET A 216 4.22 -22.08 -8.47
N TYR A 217 5.44 -22.01 -9.00
CA TYR A 217 5.72 -21.39 -10.31
C TYR A 217 5.12 -22.19 -11.46
N ALA A 218 5.16 -23.53 -11.39
CA ALA A 218 4.53 -24.37 -12.39
C ALA A 218 3.00 -24.21 -12.40
N LEU A 219 2.37 -24.16 -11.21
CA LEU A 219 0.92 -23.91 -11.08
C LEU A 219 0.52 -22.55 -11.66
N ALA A 220 1.27 -21.48 -11.35
CA ALA A 220 1.05 -20.18 -11.96
C ALA A 220 1.16 -20.24 -13.49
N ALA A 221 2.25 -20.83 -13.99
CA ALA A 221 2.51 -20.93 -15.42
C ALA A 221 1.41 -21.71 -16.17
N GLU A 222 0.91 -22.81 -15.61
CA GLU A 222 -0.18 -23.60 -16.20
C GLU A 222 -1.49 -22.81 -16.31
N VAL A 223 -1.84 -22.08 -15.25
CA VAL A 223 -3.05 -21.22 -15.24
C VAL A 223 -2.87 -20.03 -16.19
N TYR A 224 -1.70 -19.42 -16.23
CA TYR A 224 -1.40 -18.29 -17.11
C TYR A 224 -1.38 -18.68 -18.58
N ALA A 225 -0.86 -19.86 -18.91
CA ALA A 225 -0.93 -20.38 -20.28
C ALA A 225 -2.38 -20.55 -20.74
N ALA A 226 -3.29 -20.97 -19.85
CA ALA A 226 -4.72 -20.99 -20.15
C ALA A 226 -5.31 -19.57 -20.32
N ALA A 227 -4.89 -18.62 -19.48
CA ALA A 227 -5.28 -17.21 -19.57
C ALA A 227 -4.82 -16.55 -20.89
N ASP A 228 -3.63 -16.87 -21.39
CA ASP A 228 -3.11 -16.31 -22.65
C ASP A 228 -4.02 -16.63 -23.85
N THR A 229 -4.77 -17.73 -23.79
CA THR A 229 -5.72 -18.12 -24.83
C THR A 229 -6.99 -17.25 -24.87
N VAL A 230 -7.26 -16.44 -23.84
CA VAL A 230 -8.30 -15.39 -23.89
C VAL A 230 -7.74 -14.02 -24.26
N GLY A 231 -6.41 -13.85 -24.30
CA GLY A 231 -5.78 -12.56 -24.57
C GLY A 231 -6.00 -11.52 -23.46
N THR A 232 -6.20 -11.97 -22.22
CA THR A 232 -6.35 -11.09 -21.05
C THR A 232 -4.99 -10.68 -20.50
N ARG A 233 -4.89 -9.48 -19.94
CA ARG A 233 -3.72 -9.03 -19.18
C ARG A 233 -3.90 -9.45 -17.72
N LEU A 234 -2.92 -10.10 -17.12
CA LEU A 234 -2.99 -10.43 -15.69
C LEU A 234 -2.82 -9.17 -14.85
N GLU A 235 -3.66 -9.01 -13.82
CA GLU A 235 -3.63 -7.85 -12.93
C GLU A 235 -3.08 -8.25 -11.56
N PRO A 236 -2.21 -7.43 -10.94
CA PRO A 236 -1.79 -7.65 -9.57
C PRO A 236 -2.93 -7.37 -8.59
N PHE A 237 -2.94 -8.06 -7.46
CA PHE A 237 -3.85 -7.75 -6.36
C PHE A 237 -3.21 -8.14 -5.02
N ASP A 238 -3.55 -7.40 -3.96
CA ASP A 238 -2.91 -7.51 -2.65
C ASP A 238 -1.36 -7.56 -2.77
N ALA A 239 -0.73 -8.62 -2.27
CA ALA A 239 0.71 -8.89 -2.42
C ALA A 239 1.05 -9.88 -3.55
N TYR A 240 0.05 -10.31 -4.34
CA TYR A 240 0.26 -11.22 -5.46
C TYR A 240 0.49 -10.44 -6.76
N ASP A 241 1.77 -10.30 -7.11
CA ASP A 241 2.22 -9.67 -8.34
C ASP A 241 2.16 -10.65 -9.52
N ALA A 242 0.94 -10.91 -10.01
CA ALA A 242 0.69 -11.93 -11.02
C ALA A 242 1.60 -11.82 -12.28
N PRO A 243 1.85 -10.62 -12.84
CA PRO A 243 2.81 -10.45 -13.94
C PRO A 243 4.23 -10.94 -13.61
N ALA A 244 4.74 -10.66 -12.41
CA ALA A 244 6.09 -11.09 -12.02
C ALA A 244 6.23 -12.61 -11.86
N PHE A 245 5.13 -13.37 -11.72
CA PHE A 245 5.16 -14.83 -11.68
C PHE A 245 5.35 -15.51 -13.05
N ARG A 246 5.45 -14.74 -14.13
CA ARG A 246 5.78 -15.24 -15.47
C ARG A 246 7.20 -15.84 -15.49
N PRO A 247 7.47 -16.82 -16.36
CA PRO A 247 8.77 -17.52 -16.40
C PRO A 247 9.90 -16.68 -17.01
N ASP A 248 9.61 -15.49 -17.52
CA ASP A 248 10.53 -14.65 -18.30
C ASP A 248 11.69 -14.07 -17.48
N ASP A 249 11.45 -13.80 -16.18
CA ASP A 249 12.45 -13.28 -15.26
C ASP A 249 12.41 -14.06 -13.93
N ALA A 250 13.40 -14.93 -13.75
CA ALA A 250 13.51 -15.74 -12.55
C ALA A 250 13.76 -14.92 -11.27
N ALA A 251 14.53 -13.82 -11.37
CA ALA A 251 14.86 -12.99 -10.22
C ALA A 251 13.64 -12.16 -9.79
N ALA A 252 12.91 -11.58 -10.74
CA ALA A 252 11.66 -10.87 -10.45
C ALA A 252 10.61 -11.81 -9.86
N ARG A 253 10.51 -13.04 -10.39
CA ARG A 253 9.61 -14.08 -9.85
C ARG A 253 9.97 -14.50 -8.43
N ASP A 254 11.25 -14.69 -8.14
CA ASP A 254 11.71 -15.04 -6.79
C ASP A 254 11.45 -13.90 -5.81
N ALA A 255 11.72 -12.65 -6.19
CA ALA A 255 11.40 -11.48 -5.37
C ALA A 255 9.90 -11.32 -5.15
N ALA A 256 9.06 -11.59 -6.16
CA ALA A 256 7.61 -11.59 -6.01
C ALA A 256 7.13 -12.70 -5.06
N CYS A 257 7.75 -13.88 -5.10
CA CYS A 257 7.49 -14.96 -4.16
C CYS A 257 7.92 -14.61 -2.72
N ASP A 258 9.07 -13.92 -2.55
CA ASP A 258 9.51 -13.41 -1.26
C ASP A 258 8.51 -12.42 -0.67
N ARG A 259 8.05 -11.45 -1.47
CA ARG A 259 7.00 -10.50 -1.06
C ARG A 259 5.70 -11.21 -0.69
N LEU A 260 5.27 -12.15 -1.51
CA LEU A 260 4.05 -12.92 -1.27
C LEU A 260 4.14 -13.72 0.03
N THR A 261 5.23 -14.44 0.25
CA THR A 261 5.41 -15.27 1.46
C THR A 261 5.62 -14.40 2.70
N ALA A 262 6.32 -13.28 2.60
CA ALA A 262 6.45 -12.29 3.68
C ALA A 262 5.07 -11.74 4.09
N TRP A 263 4.25 -11.34 3.11
CA TRP A 263 2.87 -10.89 3.36
C TRP A 263 1.99 -12.01 3.92
N LEU A 264 2.09 -13.24 3.40
CA LEU A 264 1.34 -14.38 3.94
C LEU A 264 1.68 -14.68 5.41
N ARG A 265 2.93 -14.43 5.84
CA ARG A 265 3.36 -14.56 7.24
C ARG A 265 2.78 -13.48 8.16
N THR A 266 2.33 -12.35 7.62
CA THR A 266 1.61 -11.32 8.39
C THR A 266 0.10 -11.59 8.49
N GLN A 267 -0.42 -12.55 7.71
CA GLN A 267 -1.85 -12.84 7.74
C GLN A 267 -2.25 -13.58 9.02
N PRO A 268 -3.43 -13.26 9.62
CA PRO A 268 -3.90 -13.90 10.85
C PRO A 268 -4.25 -15.38 10.68
N LYS A 269 -4.38 -15.84 9.43
CA LYS A 269 -4.61 -17.23 9.07
C LYS A 269 -3.33 -17.73 8.41
N ASP A 270 -2.72 -18.77 8.95
CA ASP A 270 -1.50 -19.39 8.42
C ASP A 270 -1.79 -20.61 7.51
N ARG A 271 -3.02 -21.15 7.54
CA ARG A 271 -3.48 -22.20 6.62
C ARG A 271 -4.67 -21.74 5.76
N SER A 272 -4.73 -22.27 4.55
CA SER A 272 -5.76 -21.94 3.56
C SER A 272 -7.17 -22.35 4.00
N GLY A 273 -8.20 -21.73 3.41
CA GLY A 273 -9.59 -22.13 3.63
C GLY A 273 -9.87 -23.58 3.18
N ILE A 274 -9.18 -24.02 2.13
CA ILE A 274 -9.25 -25.36 1.56
C ILE A 274 -8.75 -26.38 2.57
N TRP A 275 -7.59 -26.10 3.20
CA TRP A 275 -7.08 -26.93 4.28
C TRP A 275 -8.08 -27.05 5.44
N ARG A 276 -8.71 -25.93 5.85
CA ARG A 276 -9.74 -25.97 6.92
C ARG A 276 -10.94 -26.81 6.53
N ASP A 277 -11.37 -26.75 5.28
CA ASP A 277 -12.52 -27.53 4.80
C ASP A 277 -12.24 -29.04 4.87
N LEU A 278 -11.01 -29.47 4.56
CA LEU A 278 -10.58 -30.86 4.67
C LEU A 278 -10.30 -31.28 6.13
N ALA A 279 -9.37 -30.61 6.80
CA ALA A 279 -8.82 -31.05 8.07
C ALA A 279 -9.70 -30.72 9.28
N VAL A 280 -10.48 -29.64 9.21
CA VAL A 280 -11.30 -29.14 10.34
C VAL A 280 -12.78 -29.42 10.12
N ARG A 281 -13.33 -28.95 9.00
CA ARG A 281 -14.78 -29.03 8.72
C ARG A 281 -15.21 -30.36 8.11
N ARG A 282 -14.25 -31.16 7.61
CA ARG A 282 -14.46 -32.47 6.97
C ARG A 282 -15.59 -32.45 5.93
N ARG A 283 -15.53 -31.47 5.03
CA ARG A 283 -16.51 -31.29 3.96
C ARG A 283 -15.82 -31.21 2.60
N PRO A 284 -16.54 -31.51 1.50
CA PRO A 284 -15.99 -31.38 0.14
C PRO A 284 -15.50 -29.96 -0.14
N VAL A 285 -14.41 -29.84 -0.90
CA VAL A 285 -13.82 -28.57 -1.32
C VAL A 285 -14.37 -28.14 -2.68
N GLU A 286 -14.58 -26.84 -2.86
CA GLU A 286 -15.11 -26.30 -4.14
C GLU A 286 -14.04 -26.17 -5.24
N VAL A 287 -12.78 -26.40 -4.87
CA VAL A 287 -11.60 -26.20 -5.72
C VAL A 287 -11.74 -26.93 -7.05
N THR A 288 -12.23 -28.16 -7.03
CA THR A 288 -12.42 -28.96 -8.25
C THR A 288 -13.37 -28.31 -9.25
N THR A 289 -14.42 -27.63 -8.76
CA THR A 289 -15.36 -26.87 -9.59
C THR A 289 -14.74 -25.58 -10.10
N HIS A 290 -13.94 -24.88 -9.29
CA HIS A 290 -13.30 -23.63 -9.69
C HIS A 290 -12.28 -23.80 -10.83
N TYR A 291 -11.58 -24.94 -10.88
CA TYR A 291 -10.54 -25.20 -11.88
C TYR A 291 -11.00 -25.98 -13.11
N GLU A 292 -12.22 -26.52 -13.14
CA GLU A 292 -12.77 -27.18 -14.33
C GLU A 292 -12.73 -26.28 -15.58
N PRO A 293 -13.13 -24.98 -15.52
CA PRO A 293 -13.01 -24.06 -16.65
C PRO A 293 -11.56 -23.86 -17.12
N VAL A 294 -10.60 -23.82 -16.18
CA VAL A 294 -9.17 -23.65 -16.50
C VAL A 294 -8.64 -24.86 -17.24
N VAL A 295 -8.90 -26.07 -16.73
CA VAL A 295 -8.44 -27.34 -17.31
C VAL A 295 -9.09 -27.57 -18.69
N GLU A 296 -10.40 -27.36 -18.81
CA GLU A 296 -11.10 -27.52 -20.08
C GLU A 296 -10.58 -26.53 -21.14
N ARG A 297 -10.27 -25.29 -20.73
CA ARG A 297 -9.71 -24.29 -21.63
C ARG A 297 -8.30 -24.64 -22.08
N ALA A 298 -7.41 -25.02 -21.16
CA ALA A 298 -6.07 -25.51 -21.49
C ALA A 298 -6.14 -26.69 -22.47
N ARG A 299 -7.01 -27.67 -22.19
CA ARG A 299 -7.23 -28.84 -23.05
C ARG A 299 -7.68 -28.47 -24.46
N ARG A 300 -8.62 -27.52 -24.60
CA ARG A 300 -9.07 -27.03 -25.93
C ARG A 300 -7.96 -26.34 -26.72
N ALA A 301 -7.03 -25.69 -26.03
CA ALA A 301 -5.86 -25.06 -26.63
C ALA A 301 -4.67 -26.01 -26.87
N GLY A 302 -4.80 -27.29 -26.52
CA GLY A 302 -3.71 -28.27 -26.61
C GLY A 302 -2.61 -28.09 -25.55
N LEU A 303 -2.91 -27.36 -24.47
CA LEU A 303 -2.01 -27.12 -23.35
C LEU A 303 -2.23 -28.18 -22.26
N GLY A 304 -1.14 -28.60 -21.61
CA GLY A 304 -1.18 -29.50 -20.45
C GLY A 304 -1.30 -28.72 -19.14
N THR A 305 -1.97 -29.32 -18.16
CA THR A 305 -2.03 -28.84 -16.76
C THR A 305 -1.62 -29.95 -15.78
N PRO A 306 -0.45 -30.59 -15.95
CA PRO A 306 -0.06 -31.77 -15.17
C PRO A 306 0.04 -31.51 -13.67
N VAL A 307 0.62 -30.39 -13.23
CA VAL A 307 0.78 -30.07 -11.81
C VAL A 307 -0.56 -29.71 -11.19
N LEU A 308 -1.37 -28.88 -11.86
CA LEU A 308 -2.73 -28.56 -11.40
C LEU A 308 -3.60 -29.82 -11.33
N SER A 309 -3.52 -30.70 -12.33
CA SER A 309 -4.29 -31.96 -12.33
C SER A 309 -3.91 -32.86 -11.16
N ALA A 310 -2.62 -32.96 -10.84
CA ALA A 310 -2.13 -33.72 -9.69
C ALA A 310 -2.62 -33.14 -8.36
N VAL A 311 -2.60 -31.80 -8.19
CA VAL A 311 -3.18 -31.13 -7.01
C VAL A 311 -4.67 -31.45 -6.87
N LEU A 312 -5.44 -31.41 -7.96
CA LEU A 312 -6.87 -31.71 -7.93
C LEU A 312 -7.16 -33.19 -7.61
N GLU A 313 -6.31 -34.12 -8.05
CA GLU A 313 -6.42 -35.54 -7.71
C GLU A 313 -6.11 -35.77 -6.23
N ASP A 314 -5.01 -35.22 -5.72
CA ASP A 314 -4.62 -35.31 -4.32
C ASP A 314 -5.70 -34.72 -3.39
N LEU A 315 -6.30 -33.58 -3.75
CA LEU A 315 -7.41 -33.01 -2.97
C LEU A 315 -8.62 -33.94 -2.91
N ARG A 316 -8.97 -34.63 -4.00
CA ARG A 316 -10.07 -35.64 -4.01
C ARG A 316 -9.74 -36.86 -3.17
N GLU A 317 -8.47 -37.23 -3.04
CA GLU A 317 -8.05 -38.27 -2.09
C GLU A 317 -8.24 -37.78 -0.65
N LEU A 318 -7.76 -36.57 -0.34
CA LEU A 318 -7.84 -35.99 1.00
C LEU A 318 -9.27 -35.66 1.45
N GLU A 319 -10.20 -35.43 0.52
CA GLU A 319 -11.64 -35.34 0.83
C GLU A 319 -12.17 -36.64 1.46
N ARG A 320 -11.62 -37.80 1.06
CA ARG A 320 -12.01 -39.11 1.60
C ARG A 320 -11.25 -39.44 2.87
N ASP A 321 -9.97 -39.09 2.93
CA ASP A 321 -9.11 -39.31 4.09
C ASP A 321 -8.13 -38.14 4.32
N PRO A 322 -8.52 -37.15 5.14
CA PRO A 322 -7.65 -36.01 5.46
C PRO A 322 -6.37 -36.40 6.23
N SER A 323 -6.27 -37.62 6.78
CA SER A 323 -5.06 -38.05 7.49
C SER A 323 -3.86 -38.30 6.58
N GLY A 324 -4.10 -38.38 5.26
CA GLY A 324 -3.06 -38.49 4.24
C GLY A 324 -2.35 -37.18 3.88
N MET A 325 -2.61 -36.08 4.59
CA MET A 325 -1.90 -34.80 4.39
C MET A 325 -0.42 -34.97 4.75
N SER A 326 0.45 -34.63 3.81
CA SER A 326 1.90 -34.79 3.96
C SER A 326 2.64 -33.88 3.00
N GLU A 327 3.75 -33.31 3.47
CA GLU A 327 4.65 -32.50 2.64
C GLU A 327 5.28 -33.32 1.49
N ALA A 328 5.37 -34.64 1.64
CA ALA A 328 5.81 -35.55 0.58
C ALA A 328 4.95 -35.47 -0.70
N ARG A 329 3.69 -35.02 -0.59
CA ARG A 329 2.84 -34.75 -1.76
C ARG A 329 3.35 -33.53 -2.53
N LEU A 330 3.80 -32.47 -1.85
CA LEU A 330 4.42 -31.32 -2.49
C LEU A 330 5.81 -31.64 -3.06
N ASP A 331 6.60 -32.48 -2.37
CA ASP A 331 7.87 -32.98 -2.94
C ASP A 331 7.65 -33.70 -4.28
N ALA A 332 6.59 -34.50 -4.39
CA ALA A 332 6.23 -35.18 -5.62
C ALA A 332 5.79 -34.20 -6.73
N LEU A 333 5.12 -33.10 -6.38
CA LEU A 333 4.77 -32.03 -7.30
C LEU A 333 6.00 -31.25 -7.77
N ASP A 334 6.99 -31.01 -6.91
CA ASP A 334 8.24 -30.36 -7.30
C ASP A 334 9.02 -31.22 -8.31
N ALA A 335 9.06 -32.54 -8.09
CA ALA A 335 9.64 -33.48 -9.04
C ALA A 335 8.89 -33.49 -10.39
N LEU A 336 7.56 -33.40 -10.37
CA LEU A 336 6.72 -33.31 -11.57
C LEU A 336 6.92 -31.99 -12.32
N ALA A 337 7.06 -30.87 -11.59
CA ALA A 337 7.36 -29.56 -12.15
C ALA A 337 8.75 -29.54 -12.81
N ALA A 338 9.75 -30.15 -12.17
CA ALA A 338 11.11 -30.23 -12.69
C ALA A 338 11.24 -31.12 -13.96
N SER A 339 10.38 -32.13 -14.13
CA SER A 339 10.42 -33.02 -15.30
C SER A 339 9.76 -32.45 -16.57
N GLY A 340 9.24 -31.21 -16.51
CA GLY A 340 8.58 -30.56 -17.64
C GLY A 340 7.29 -31.28 -18.06
N GLY A 341 6.58 -31.90 -17.11
CA GLY A 341 5.30 -32.56 -17.36
C GLY A 341 5.39 -33.86 -18.16
N ARG A 342 6.56 -34.47 -18.32
CA ARG A 342 6.68 -35.84 -18.83
C ARG A 342 6.71 -36.81 -17.65
N GLY A 343 5.70 -37.67 -17.57
CA GLY A 343 5.52 -38.66 -16.51
C GLY A 343 6.76 -39.54 -16.29
N ALA A 344 7.06 -39.81 -15.02
CA ALA A 344 8.19 -40.62 -14.61
C ALA A 344 7.94 -42.12 -14.84
N THR A 345 8.86 -42.76 -15.57
CA THR A 345 9.22 -44.16 -15.35
C THR A 345 10.63 -44.21 -14.76
N ALA A 346 10.72 -44.88 -13.61
CA ALA A 346 11.87 -45.34 -12.82
C ALA A 346 13.31 -45.22 -13.38
N GLY A 347 14.24 -44.85 -12.50
CA GLY A 347 15.68 -45.13 -12.65
C GLY A 347 16.50 -44.60 -11.47
N LYS A 348 17.31 -45.48 -10.86
CA LYS A 348 18.16 -45.28 -9.67
C LYS A 348 19.51 -44.64 -10.01
N ASP A 349 20.26 -44.35 -8.93
CA ASP A 349 21.71 -44.09 -8.81
C ASP A 349 22.08 -42.59 -8.89
N GLY A 350 22.74 -41.90 -7.96
CA GLY A 350 23.49 -42.25 -6.76
C GLY A 350 24.94 -41.74 -6.87
N HIS A 351 25.33 -40.63 -6.21
CA HIS A 351 26.66 -40.46 -5.56
C HIS A 351 26.88 -39.08 -4.89
N ASP A 352 27.60 -39.19 -3.78
CA ASP A 352 28.22 -38.21 -2.86
C ASP A 352 28.97 -37.02 -3.48
N ALA A 353 29.06 -35.88 -2.76
CA ALA A 353 30.21 -35.55 -1.89
C ALA A 353 30.34 -34.04 -1.57
N ASP A 354 30.34 -33.75 -0.25
CA ASP A 354 31.19 -32.85 0.56
C ASP A 354 31.73 -31.50 0.02
N GLY A 355 31.63 -30.46 0.87
CA GLY A 355 32.37 -29.20 0.74
C GLY A 355 32.02 -28.17 1.81
N ARG A 356 32.92 -27.96 2.78
CA ARG A 356 32.79 -27.09 3.97
C ARG A 356 33.27 -25.65 3.72
N ASP A 357 33.08 -24.84 4.78
CA ASP A 357 33.79 -23.60 5.20
C ASP A 357 33.13 -22.28 4.74
N ALA A 358 33.03 -21.20 5.54
CA ALA A 358 33.33 -20.94 6.95
C ALA A 358 32.60 -19.64 7.36
N ALA A 359 32.19 -19.55 8.62
CA ALA A 359 31.55 -18.38 9.21
C ALA A 359 32.59 -17.40 9.79
N GLY A 360 32.33 -16.11 9.68
CA GLY A 360 32.99 -15.03 10.41
C GLY A 360 32.02 -13.86 10.62
N PRO A 361 31.95 -13.22 11.81
CA PRO A 361 30.92 -12.22 12.13
C PRO A 361 31.40 -10.79 11.84
N PRO A 362 30.52 -9.82 11.55
CA PRO A 362 30.88 -8.42 11.62
C PRO A 362 30.56 -7.81 12.99
N ALA A 363 31.45 -6.92 13.42
CA ALA A 363 31.52 -6.26 14.70
C ALA A 363 30.92 -4.84 14.67
N GLY A 364 30.48 -4.39 15.84
CA GLY A 364 30.80 -3.06 16.38
C GLY A 364 30.11 -1.84 15.78
N THR A 365 29.05 -1.39 16.44
CA THR A 365 28.50 -0.03 16.31
C THR A 365 29.48 1.00 16.89
N PRO A 366 29.87 2.08 16.20
CA PRO A 366 30.62 3.17 16.82
C PRO A 366 29.69 4.24 17.42
N ALA A 367 30.04 4.69 18.61
CA ALA A 367 29.40 5.78 19.34
C ALA A 367 29.68 7.16 18.71
N VAL A 368 28.65 8.01 18.66
CA VAL A 368 28.73 9.41 18.21
C VAL A 368 29.12 10.31 19.39
N PRO A 369 30.13 11.21 19.26
CA PRO A 369 30.52 12.12 20.34
C PRO A 369 29.61 13.36 20.44
N ALA A 370 29.63 13.98 21.62
CA ALA A 370 28.72 15.01 22.10
C ALA A 370 28.60 16.30 21.25
N ARG A 371 27.38 16.86 21.26
CA ARG A 371 26.97 18.16 20.69
C ARG A 371 27.92 19.29 21.11
N THR A 372 28.62 19.87 20.14
CA THR A 372 29.26 21.20 20.26
C THR A 372 28.31 22.28 19.75
N GLY A 373 28.27 23.40 20.46
CA GLY A 373 27.22 24.42 20.41
C GLY A 373 26.95 25.15 19.08
N ASP A 374 25.83 25.86 19.15
CA ASP A 374 25.01 26.58 18.17
C ASP A 374 25.73 27.65 17.32
N ARG A 375 26.66 27.25 16.44
CA ARG A 375 27.32 28.18 15.49
C ARG A 375 26.44 28.60 14.31
N ALA A 376 25.42 27.82 13.93
CA ALA A 376 24.61 28.09 12.73
C ALA A 376 23.61 29.25 12.91
N SER A 377 23.39 29.68 14.16
CA SER A 377 22.40 30.67 14.51
C SER A 377 22.85 32.12 14.23
N GLU A 378 24.15 32.42 14.19
CA GLU A 378 24.62 33.82 14.05
C GLU A 378 24.59 34.36 12.60
N ASP A 379 24.46 33.49 11.59
CA ASP A 379 24.56 33.83 10.15
C ASP A 379 23.21 33.83 9.39
N LEU A 380 22.08 33.81 10.10
CA LEU A 380 20.75 33.92 9.48
C LEU A 380 20.43 35.40 9.14
N PRO A 381 19.73 35.66 8.02
CA PRO A 381 19.34 37.01 7.66
C PRO A 381 18.37 37.60 8.69
N ALA A 382 18.54 38.89 8.99
CA ALA A 382 17.68 39.59 9.95
C ALA A 382 16.39 40.13 9.30
N ALA A 383 16.40 40.36 7.98
CA ALA A 383 15.29 40.98 7.24
C ALA A 383 15.35 40.61 5.75
N PRO A 384 14.26 40.81 5.00
CA PRO A 384 14.27 40.74 3.53
C PRO A 384 15.27 41.75 2.92
N VAL A 385 15.90 41.36 1.80
CA VAL A 385 16.81 42.23 1.03
C VAL A 385 16.12 42.88 -0.16
N LEU A 386 15.08 42.23 -0.72
CA LEU A 386 14.30 42.81 -1.80
C LEU A 386 13.40 43.92 -1.26
N THR A 387 13.36 45.04 -1.98
CA THR A 387 12.34 46.07 -1.78
C THR A 387 10.95 45.55 -2.16
N ASP A 388 9.89 46.16 -1.64
CA ASP A 388 8.50 45.81 -1.99
C ASP A 388 8.27 45.82 -3.50
N ALA A 389 8.82 46.82 -4.20
CA ALA A 389 8.73 46.93 -5.64
C ALA A 389 9.44 45.77 -6.37
N GLN A 390 10.58 45.31 -5.87
CA GLN A 390 11.29 44.15 -6.43
C GLN A 390 10.55 42.84 -6.14
N ALA A 391 9.99 42.67 -4.95
CA ALA A 391 9.19 41.49 -4.61
C ALA A 391 7.94 41.39 -5.52
N VAL A 392 7.24 42.50 -5.74
CA VAL A 392 6.13 42.59 -6.69
C VAL A 392 6.59 42.32 -8.12
N ALA A 393 7.73 42.88 -8.56
CA ALA A 393 8.27 42.63 -9.89
C ALA A 393 8.60 41.14 -10.13
N VAL A 394 9.10 40.42 -9.11
CA VAL A 394 9.31 38.97 -9.17
C VAL A 394 7.99 38.23 -9.38
N ARG A 395 6.96 38.53 -8.58
CA ARG A 395 5.63 37.92 -8.74
C ARG A 395 5.04 38.21 -10.11
N ASP A 396 5.11 39.46 -10.57
CA ASP A 396 4.53 39.86 -11.86
C ASP A 396 5.28 39.20 -13.03
N TRP A 397 6.60 39.02 -12.92
CA TRP A 397 7.38 38.24 -13.88
C TRP A 397 6.94 36.77 -13.89
N LEU A 398 6.79 36.14 -12.72
CA LEU A 398 6.32 34.76 -12.61
C LEU A 398 4.90 34.59 -13.15
N GLU A 399 3.99 35.53 -12.86
CA GLU A 399 2.63 35.53 -13.41
C GLU A 399 2.65 35.60 -14.94
N GLY A 400 3.53 36.44 -15.51
CA GLY A 400 3.74 36.51 -16.96
C GLY A 400 4.30 35.22 -17.59
N HIS A 401 4.87 34.32 -16.79
CA HIS A 401 5.46 33.04 -17.24
C HIS A 401 4.76 31.80 -16.65
N ARG A 402 3.61 31.97 -15.99
CA ARG A 402 2.91 30.89 -15.29
C ARG A 402 2.57 29.69 -16.18
N GLU A 403 2.32 29.92 -17.47
CA GLU A 403 2.01 28.86 -18.41
C GLU A 403 3.25 28.00 -18.70
N ALA A 404 4.43 28.61 -18.86
CA ALA A 404 5.69 27.88 -18.98
C ALA A 404 6.05 27.14 -17.68
N MET A 405 5.69 27.68 -16.51
CA MET A 405 5.83 26.97 -15.24
C MET A 405 4.92 25.74 -15.16
N ALA A 406 3.69 25.86 -15.65
CA ALA A 406 2.76 24.73 -15.76
C ALA A 406 3.27 23.68 -16.76
N ASP A 407 3.90 24.10 -17.86
CA ASP A 407 4.49 23.20 -18.85
C ASP A 407 5.68 22.42 -18.26
N ASP A 408 6.54 23.07 -17.47
CA ASP A 408 7.64 22.40 -16.75
C ASP A 408 7.09 21.36 -15.77
N LEU A 409 6.03 21.70 -15.02
CA LEU A 409 5.37 20.73 -14.13
C LEU A 409 4.71 19.60 -14.92
N ALA A 410 4.09 19.87 -16.06
CA ALA A 410 3.50 18.85 -16.92
C ALA A 410 4.56 17.87 -17.43
N ALA A 411 5.69 18.39 -17.91
CA ALA A 411 6.80 17.57 -18.38
C ALA A 411 7.39 16.70 -17.25
N TYR A 412 7.59 17.27 -16.07
CA TYR A 412 8.11 16.53 -14.91
C TYR A 412 7.11 15.49 -14.39
N THR A 413 5.82 15.83 -14.35
CA THR A 413 4.75 14.91 -13.93
C THR A 413 4.59 13.76 -14.93
N SER A 414 4.89 13.98 -16.21
CA SER A 414 4.83 12.96 -17.26
C SER A 414 5.94 11.90 -17.15
N LEU A 415 6.87 12.03 -16.20
CA LEU A 415 7.87 11.03 -15.87
C LEU A 415 7.45 10.29 -14.61
N GLU A 416 7.35 8.96 -14.68
CA GLU A 416 7.12 8.17 -13.49
C GLU A 416 8.39 8.14 -12.64
N SER A 417 8.21 8.21 -11.32
CA SER A 417 9.31 8.19 -10.36
C SER A 417 8.85 7.44 -9.11
N SER A 418 8.32 6.24 -9.30
CA SER A 418 7.94 5.34 -8.21
C SER A 418 9.15 5.03 -7.33
N SER A 419 9.00 5.15 -6.02
CA SER A 419 10.09 4.85 -5.06
C SER A 419 10.57 3.40 -5.15
N ASP A 420 9.69 2.50 -5.60
CA ASP A 420 9.98 1.07 -5.77
C ASP A 420 10.51 0.69 -7.17
N ASP A 421 10.79 1.66 -8.05
CA ASP A 421 11.24 1.42 -9.43
C ASP A 421 12.50 2.22 -9.77
N GLU A 422 13.65 1.57 -9.59
CA GLU A 422 14.98 2.15 -9.87
C GLU A 422 15.13 2.65 -11.30
N ALA A 423 14.51 1.98 -12.29
CA ALA A 423 14.63 2.38 -13.69
C ALA A 423 13.86 3.68 -13.96
N CYS A 424 12.65 3.80 -13.41
CA CYS A 424 11.88 5.04 -13.48
C CYS A 424 12.57 6.18 -12.73
N LEU A 425 13.12 5.92 -11.55
CA LEU A 425 13.89 6.90 -10.78
C LEU A 425 15.12 7.39 -11.56
N ALA A 426 15.89 6.48 -12.16
CA ALA A 426 17.06 6.84 -12.97
C ALA A 426 16.68 7.69 -14.19
N ALA A 427 15.63 7.31 -14.92
CA ALA A 427 15.14 8.07 -16.08
C ALA A 427 14.62 9.47 -15.68
N CYS A 428 13.89 9.56 -14.57
CA CYS A 428 13.42 10.81 -14.01
C CYS A 428 14.58 11.73 -13.60
N LEU A 429 15.58 11.19 -12.89
CA LEU A 429 16.74 11.96 -12.46
C LEU A 429 17.59 12.44 -13.63
N ASP A 430 17.76 11.63 -14.68
CA ASP A 430 18.47 12.05 -15.89
C ASP A 430 17.76 13.21 -16.60
N TRP A 431 16.42 13.14 -16.72
CA TRP A 431 15.65 14.27 -17.24
C TRP A 431 15.79 15.52 -16.38
N LEU A 432 15.71 15.37 -15.04
CA LEU A 432 15.88 16.48 -14.11
C LEU A 432 17.25 17.15 -14.27
N ARG A 433 18.33 16.38 -14.47
CA ARG A 433 19.67 16.91 -14.74
C ARG A 433 19.67 17.79 -16.00
N GLY A 434 19.09 17.31 -17.10
CA GLY A 434 18.99 18.08 -18.35
C GLY A 434 18.09 19.33 -18.24
N TRP A 435 16.96 19.20 -17.53
CA TRP A 435 16.06 20.34 -17.27
C TRP A 435 16.71 21.40 -16.38
N LEU A 436 17.46 20.99 -15.35
CA LEU A 436 18.23 21.89 -14.49
C LEU A 436 19.37 22.59 -15.25
N ASP A 437 20.05 21.90 -16.18
CA ASP A 437 21.07 22.52 -17.03
C ASP A 437 20.47 23.62 -17.92
N THR A 438 19.28 23.37 -18.47
CA THR A 438 18.57 24.34 -19.31
C THR A 438 18.02 25.51 -18.48
N SER A 439 17.50 25.22 -17.28
CA SER A 439 16.81 26.18 -16.43
C SER A 439 17.76 27.04 -15.59
N LEU A 440 18.83 26.45 -15.07
CA LEU A 440 19.78 27.09 -14.16
C LEU A 440 21.20 27.22 -14.72
N GLY A 441 21.49 26.66 -15.89
CA GLY A 441 22.86 26.59 -16.40
C GLY A 441 23.72 25.57 -15.66
N ALA A 442 24.98 25.46 -16.08
CA ALA A 442 25.93 24.51 -15.50
C ALA A 442 26.21 24.82 -14.01
N PRO A 443 26.23 23.80 -13.13
CA PRO A 443 26.65 23.97 -11.75
C PRO A 443 28.17 24.21 -11.66
N ALA A 444 28.62 24.77 -10.54
CA ALA A 444 30.05 24.87 -10.22
C ALA A 444 30.65 23.50 -9.90
N SER A 445 29.87 22.59 -9.30
CA SER A 445 30.20 21.18 -9.16
C SER A 445 28.95 20.31 -9.09
N GLU A 446 29.08 19.04 -9.51
CA GLU A 446 28.04 18.01 -9.45
C GLU A 446 28.63 16.73 -8.84
N GLU A 447 27.87 16.06 -7.98
CA GLU A 447 28.11 14.70 -7.51
C GLU A 447 26.83 13.88 -7.75
N LEU A 448 26.98 12.69 -8.32
CA LEU A 448 25.92 11.69 -8.43
C LEU A 448 26.36 10.48 -7.61
N LEU A 449 25.58 10.15 -6.58
CA LEU A 449 25.91 9.09 -5.62
C LEU A 449 24.95 7.91 -5.83
N PRO A 450 25.45 6.77 -6.35
CA PRO A 450 24.61 5.59 -6.55
C PRO A 450 24.09 5.01 -5.24
N ARG A 451 22.86 4.48 -5.26
CA ARG A 451 22.23 3.79 -4.13
C ARG A 451 21.52 2.51 -4.58
N ASP A 452 22.06 1.36 -4.20
CA ASP A 452 21.45 0.07 -4.53
C ASP A 452 20.07 -0.05 -3.84
N GLY A 453 19.02 -0.38 -4.61
CA GLY A 453 17.66 -0.54 -4.08
C GLY A 453 16.93 0.77 -3.76
N ALA A 454 17.45 1.91 -4.22
CA ALA A 454 16.87 3.25 -4.01
C ALA A 454 17.24 4.20 -5.16
N GLY A 455 16.66 5.40 -5.19
CA GLY A 455 17.08 6.42 -6.16
C GLY A 455 18.46 7.00 -5.86
N ASP A 456 19.26 7.17 -6.91
CA ASP A 456 20.54 7.89 -6.85
C ASP A 456 20.38 9.30 -6.28
N ILE A 457 21.41 9.78 -5.55
CA ILE A 457 21.38 11.11 -4.94
C ILE A 457 22.16 12.07 -5.83
N LEU A 458 21.51 13.14 -6.30
CA LEU A 458 22.14 14.20 -7.07
C LEU A 458 22.42 15.42 -6.18
N ILE A 459 23.67 15.86 -6.17
CA ILE A 459 24.11 17.07 -5.47
C ILE A 459 24.70 18.04 -6.49
N ARG A 460 24.08 19.21 -6.65
CA ARG A 460 24.57 20.27 -7.54
C ARG A 460 24.84 21.56 -6.77
N ARG A 461 26.03 22.13 -6.93
CA ARG A 461 26.43 23.36 -6.21
C ARG A 461 26.53 24.52 -7.17
N TYR A 462 25.90 25.64 -6.82
CA TYR A 462 25.82 26.84 -7.63
C TYR A 462 26.43 28.03 -6.89
N ALA A 463 27.16 28.87 -7.63
CA ALA A 463 27.68 30.12 -7.11
C ALA A 463 26.56 31.17 -6.99
N GLY A 464 26.67 32.02 -5.97
CA GLY A 464 25.80 33.19 -5.82
C GLY A 464 26.24 34.38 -6.66
N THR A 465 25.44 35.45 -6.63
CA THR A 465 25.81 36.75 -7.19
C THR A 465 26.52 37.59 -6.12
N GLY A 466 27.70 38.11 -6.44
CA GLY A 466 28.51 38.93 -5.52
C GLY A 466 29.54 38.14 -4.68
N PRO A 467 30.27 38.81 -3.77
CA PRO A 467 31.28 38.17 -2.92
C PRO A 467 30.64 37.12 -2.01
N SER A 468 31.10 35.87 -2.09
CA SER A 468 30.61 34.77 -1.27
C SER A 468 31.13 34.90 0.17
N ALA A 469 30.38 35.56 1.03
CA ALA A 469 30.62 35.54 2.47
C ALA A 469 29.65 34.55 3.13
N GLY A 470 30.13 33.35 3.44
CA GLY A 470 29.40 32.35 4.23
C GLY A 470 29.16 31.01 3.56
N ALA A 471 28.62 30.07 4.32
CA ALA A 471 28.21 28.74 3.87
C ALA A 471 26.99 28.81 2.92
N PRO A 472 26.84 27.89 1.95
CA PRO A 472 25.72 27.88 1.03
C PRO A 472 24.39 27.60 1.74
N LEU A 473 23.28 27.94 1.08
CA LEU A 473 21.97 27.39 1.42
C LEU A 473 21.85 25.94 0.91
N LEU A 474 21.15 25.08 1.66
CA LEU A 474 20.70 23.79 1.15
C LEU A 474 19.27 23.92 0.62
N LEU A 475 19.04 23.54 -0.63
CA LEU A 475 17.70 23.34 -1.18
C LEU A 475 17.51 21.83 -1.31
N ALA A 476 16.64 21.27 -0.48
CA ALA A 476 16.36 19.84 -0.47
C ALA A 476 14.99 19.57 -1.09
N ALA A 477 14.94 18.58 -1.97
CA ALA A 477 13.75 18.09 -2.62
C ALA A 477 13.92 16.60 -2.90
N HIS A 478 12.85 15.82 -2.82
CA HIS A 478 12.86 14.46 -3.30
C HIS A 478 12.19 14.38 -4.67
N TYR A 479 12.60 13.40 -5.48
CA TYR A 479 12.06 13.21 -6.82
C TYR A 479 11.29 11.91 -6.99
N ASP A 480 11.40 10.99 -6.03
CA ASP A 480 10.54 9.83 -5.90
C ASP A 480 9.12 10.21 -5.47
N THR A 481 8.19 9.29 -5.68
CA THR A 481 6.78 9.40 -5.32
C THR A 481 6.29 8.06 -4.79
N VAL A 482 5.21 8.06 -4.00
CA VAL A 482 4.50 6.83 -3.59
C VAL A 482 3.78 6.09 -4.73
N TRP A 483 3.70 6.69 -5.91
CA TRP A 483 2.85 6.21 -7.00
C TRP A 483 3.56 5.13 -7.80
N SER A 484 2.98 3.92 -7.87
CA SER A 484 3.54 2.82 -8.64
C SER A 484 3.66 3.15 -10.13
N THR A 485 4.70 2.61 -10.78
CA THR A 485 4.89 2.66 -12.23
C THR A 485 3.65 2.17 -12.97
N GLY A 486 3.24 2.89 -14.02
CA GLY A 486 2.00 2.74 -14.76
C GLY A 486 0.87 3.68 -14.35
N THR A 487 0.98 4.38 -13.22
CA THR A 487 -0.05 5.30 -12.70
C THR A 487 -0.44 6.39 -13.71
N LEU A 488 0.50 6.87 -14.54
CA LEU A 488 0.24 7.93 -15.51
C LEU A 488 -0.74 7.54 -16.62
N ARG A 489 -0.97 6.24 -16.86
CA ARG A 489 -1.92 5.78 -17.90
C ARG A 489 -3.35 6.21 -17.59
N ASP A 490 -3.73 6.12 -16.30
CA ASP A 490 -5.09 6.39 -15.83
C ASP A 490 -5.21 7.77 -15.19
N TRP A 491 -4.10 8.31 -14.68
CA TRP A 491 -4.04 9.61 -14.05
C TRP A 491 -2.83 10.39 -14.56
N PRO A 492 -2.86 10.83 -15.83
CA PRO A 492 -1.84 11.72 -16.35
C PRO A 492 -1.93 13.09 -15.69
N TYR A 493 -0.93 13.93 -15.93
CA TYR A 493 -1.04 15.36 -15.66
C TYR A 493 -2.33 15.90 -16.29
N HIS A 494 -3.15 16.54 -15.47
CA HIS A 494 -4.41 17.12 -15.88
C HIS A 494 -4.61 18.48 -15.23
N ARG A 495 -4.97 19.48 -16.04
CA ARG A 495 -5.21 20.84 -15.57
C ARG A 495 -6.60 21.30 -15.96
N GLU A 496 -7.37 21.71 -14.95
CA GLU A 496 -8.67 22.36 -15.11
C GLU A 496 -8.60 23.78 -14.52
N GLY A 497 -8.38 24.76 -15.39
CA GLY A 497 -8.23 26.16 -14.97
C GLY A 497 -7.01 26.34 -14.07
N ASP A 498 -7.25 26.67 -12.81
CA ASP A 498 -6.21 26.89 -11.79
C ASP A 498 -5.79 25.59 -11.08
N ARG A 499 -6.61 24.55 -11.12
CA ARG A 499 -6.34 23.28 -10.43
C ARG A 499 -5.56 22.35 -11.35
N ILE A 500 -4.44 21.83 -10.85
CA ILE A 500 -3.60 20.82 -11.53
C ILE A 500 -3.60 19.55 -10.69
N SER A 501 -3.77 18.40 -11.32
CA SER A 501 -3.78 17.07 -10.70
C SER A 501 -2.87 16.11 -11.48
N GLY A 502 -2.31 15.13 -10.78
CA GLY A 502 -1.41 14.12 -11.33
C GLY A 502 -0.56 13.51 -10.21
N PRO A 503 0.09 12.36 -10.44
CA PRO A 503 0.88 11.70 -9.42
C PRO A 503 2.12 12.53 -9.05
N GLY A 504 2.23 12.88 -7.76
CA GLY A 504 3.37 13.62 -7.20
C GLY A 504 3.37 15.11 -7.52
N VAL A 505 2.30 15.66 -8.13
CA VAL A 505 2.22 17.09 -8.42
C VAL A 505 2.28 17.92 -7.14
N PHE A 506 1.64 17.49 -6.06
CA PHE A 506 1.66 18.14 -4.76
C PHE A 506 2.86 17.66 -3.94
N ASP A 507 3.18 16.37 -3.99
CA ASP A 507 4.24 15.73 -3.18
C ASP A 507 5.31 15.02 -4.05
N MET A 508 6.43 15.68 -4.38
CA MET A 508 6.66 17.12 -4.21
C MET A 508 7.14 17.82 -5.50
N LYS A 509 6.76 17.29 -6.68
CA LYS A 509 7.28 17.76 -7.98
C LYS A 509 7.06 19.26 -8.21
N ALA A 510 5.88 19.80 -7.87
CA ALA A 510 5.64 21.24 -7.99
C ALA A 510 6.55 22.07 -7.08
N GLY A 511 6.93 21.57 -5.91
CA GLY A 511 7.88 22.22 -5.02
C GLY A 511 9.25 22.43 -5.65
N LEU A 512 9.79 21.41 -6.33
CA LEU A 512 11.05 21.53 -7.07
C LEU A 512 10.92 22.51 -8.25
N VAL A 513 9.80 22.45 -8.99
CA VAL A 513 9.51 23.42 -10.07
C VAL A 513 9.51 24.85 -9.53
N GLN A 514 8.84 25.11 -8.40
CA GLN A 514 8.79 26.42 -7.76
C GLN A 514 10.19 26.92 -7.35
N ALA A 515 11.03 26.05 -6.78
CA ALA A 515 12.40 26.40 -6.40
C ALA A 515 13.22 26.88 -7.60
N VAL A 516 13.13 26.17 -8.71
CA VAL A 516 13.85 26.50 -9.96
C VAL A 516 13.31 27.78 -10.57
N TRP A 517 11.99 27.97 -10.61
CA TRP A 517 11.38 29.19 -11.14
C TRP A 517 11.66 30.43 -10.29
N ALA A 518 11.75 30.28 -8.96
CA ALA A 518 12.20 31.34 -8.07
C ALA A 518 13.62 31.81 -8.41
N LEU A 519 14.55 30.87 -8.61
CA LEU A 519 15.93 31.17 -9.01
C LEU A 519 16.01 31.81 -10.41
N ARG A 520 15.18 31.34 -11.35
CA ARG A 520 15.08 31.93 -12.71
C ARG A 520 14.61 33.38 -12.65
N ALA A 521 13.56 33.67 -11.89
CA ALA A 521 13.03 35.03 -11.74
C ALA A 521 14.07 35.99 -11.17
N LEU A 522 14.79 35.56 -10.12
CA LEU A 522 15.87 36.38 -9.54
C LEU A 522 16.96 36.69 -10.58
N ARG A 523 17.39 35.70 -11.36
CA ARG A 523 18.45 35.88 -12.38
C ARG A 523 18.00 36.78 -13.52
N GLU A 524 16.80 36.58 -14.04
CA GLU A 524 16.27 37.37 -15.17
C GLU A 524 16.11 38.84 -14.77
N LEU A 525 15.61 39.09 -13.56
CA LEU A 525 15.46 40.43 -13.00
C LEU A 525 16.78 41.02 -12.44
N ARG A 526 17.89 40.30 -12.55
CA ARG A 526 19.23 40.68 -12.06
C ARG A 526 19.24 41.01 -10.56
N LEU A 527 18.46 40.25 -9.80
CA LEU A 527 18.36 40.33 -8.35
C LEU A 527 19.38 39.41 -7.67
N PRO A 528 19.68 39.65 -6.37
CA PRO A 528 20.64 38.83 -5.64
C PRO A 528 20.22 37.36 -5.52
N VAL A 529 21.18 36.45 -5.73
CA VAL A 529 21.03 34.98 -5.56
C VAL A 529 22.16 34.49 -4.67
N PRO A 530 21.88 33.75 -3.58
CA PRO A 530 22.94 33.23 -2.70
C PRO A 530 23.67 32.05 -3.37
N ALA A 531 24.84 31.69 -2.85
CA ALA A 531 25.40 30.37 -3.15
C ALA A 531 24.48 29.29 -2.54
N PHE A 532 24.22 28.22 -3.28
CA PHE A 532 23.35 27.14 -2.82
C PHE A 532 23.79 25.76 -3.33
N THR A 533 23.44 24.74 -2.55
CA THR A 533 23.49 23.33 -2.92
C THR A 533 22.06 22.87 -3.16
N LEU A 534 21.77 22.31 -4.33
CA LEU A 534 20.55 21.57 -4.61
C LEU A 534 20.83 20.08 -4.38
N LEU A 535 20.10 19.46 -3.47
CA LEU A 535 20.17 18.02 -3.19
C LEU A 535 18.84 17.38 -3.59
N LEU A 536 18.91 16.37 -4.46
CA LEU A 536 17.78 15.54 -4.88
C LEU A 536 18.02 14.09 -4.48
N ASN A 537 17.11 13.49 -3.71
CA ASN A 537 17.08 12.06 -3.36
C ASN A 537 15.82 11.38 -3.92
N GLY A 538 15.89 10.07 -4.12
CA GLY A 538 14.79 9.27 -4.66
C GLY A 538 14.35 8.15 -3.72
N ASP A 539 14.32 8.43 -2.42
CA ASP A 539 13.94 7.47 -1.38
C ASP A 539 13.19 8.10 -0.20
N GLU A 540 12.69 9.34 -0.31
CA GLU A 540 12.03 10.03 0.79
C GLU A 540 10.79 9.27 1.26
N GLU A 541 9.98 8.82 0.29
CA GLU A 541 8.68 8.20 0.51
C GLU A 541 8.80 6.80 1.14
N THR A 542 10.00 6.22 1.12
CA THR A 542 10.35 4.95 1.79
C THR A 542 11.10 5.15 3.11
N GLY A 543 11.29 6.40 3.51
CA GLY A 543 11.92 6.75 4.77
C GLY A 543 13.41 7.11 4.66
N SER A 544 13.89 7.59 3.52
CA SER A 544 15.23 8.20 3.30
C SER A 544 16.41 7.44 3.90
N GLN A 545 16.31 6.11 4.03
CA GLN A 545 17.34 5.33 4.71
C GLN A 545 18.64 5.31 3.91
N ALA A 546 18.55 5.38 2.58
CA ALA A 546 19.70 5.41 1.69
C ALA A 546 20.31 6.81 1.56
N SER A 547 19.56 7.88 1.84
CA SER A 547 20.02 9.26 1.65
C SER A 547 20.27 10.07 2.93
N SER A 548 19.76 9.63 4.08
CA SER A 548 19.84 10.38 5.35
C SER A 548 21.26 10.79 5.77
N ASP A 549 22.27 9.95 5.48
CA ASP A 549 23.67 10.23 5.78
C ASP A 549 24.22 11.41 4.96
N VAL A 550 23.89 11.42 3.67
CA VAL A 550 24.26 12.48 2.71
C VAL A 550 23.51 13.76 3.01
N ILE A 551 22.20 13.68 3.29
CA ILE A 551 21.38 14.82 3.70
C ILE A 551 21.98 15.49 4.93
N ALA A 552 22.32 14.73 5.98
CA ALA A 552 22.95 15.26 7.19
C ALA A 552 24.37 15.80 6.94
N ALA A 553 25.11 15.26 5.96
CA ALA A 553 26.43 15.75 5.59
C ALA A 553 26.36 17.11 4.89
N GLU A 554 25.47 17.28 3.91
CA GLU A 554 25.27 18.57 3.23
C GLU A 554 24.62 19.60 4.16
N ALA A 555 23.69 19.17 5.03
CA ALA A 555 23.12 20.04 6.06
C ALA A 555 24.20 20.73 6.90
N ARG A 556 25.18 19.96 7.42
CA ARG A 556 26.30 20.49 8.24
C ARG A 556 27.22 21.45 7.49
N ARG A 557 27.19 21.43 6.15
CA ARG A 557 27.96 22.34 5.28
C ARG A 557 27.17 23.59 4.92
N SER A 558 25.90 23.67 5.31
CA SER A 558 24.98 24.75 4.97
C SER A 558 24.61 25.57 6.19
N ARG A 559 24.36 26.86 5.98
CA ARG A 559 23.93 27.78 7.06
C ARG A 559 22.45 27.65 7.41
N ALA A 560 21.64 27.25 6.43
CA ALA A 560 20.20 27.02 6.55
C ALA A 560 19.75 26.13 5.39
N ALA A 561 18.59 25.51 5.53
CA ALA A 561 17.96 24.71 4.49
C ALA A 561 16.52 25.13 4.20
N LEU A 562 16.14 25.03 2.93
CA LEU A 562 14.77 25.17 2.46
C LEU A 562 14.32 23.82 1.90
N VAL A 563 13.24 23.27 2.46
CA VAL A 563 12.64 22.01 2.01
C VAL A 563 11.35 22.35 1.27
N PHE A 564 11.28 21.95 0.00
CA PHE A 564 10.19 22.34 -0.93
C PHE A 564 9.00 21.38 -0.92
N GLU A 565 8.90 20.59 0.13
CA GLU A 565 7.71 19.87 0.55
C GLU A 565 6.43 20.71 0.48
N ALA A 566 5.32 20.03 0.27
CA ALA A 566 4.02 20.67 0.15
C ALA A 566 3.63 21.42 1.43
N SER A 567 2.90 22.53 1.29
CA SER A 567 2.38 23.29 2.43
C SER A 567 1.26 22.55 3.16
N ALA A 568 1.01 22.89 4.42
CA ALA A 568 -0.14 22.41 5.17
C ALA A 568 -1.22 23.50 5.22
N ASP A 569 -2.24 23.39 4.35
CA ASP A 569 -3.25 24.44 4.14
C ASP A 569 -2.62 25.82 3.88
N GLY A 570 -1.54 25.87 3.09
CA GLY A 570 -0.77 27.09 2.78
C GLY A 570 0.24 27.51 3.86
N ALA A 571 0.20 26.92 5.06
CA ALA A 571 1.17 27.18 6.13
C ALA A 571 2.50 26.45 5.88
N VAL A 572 3.61 27.06 6.28
CA VAL A 572 4.91 26.38 6.37
C VAL A 572 4.98 25.50 7.63
N LYS A 573 5.79 24.45 7.56
CA LYS A 573 5.93 23.46 8.64
C LYS A 573 7.15 23.84 9.47
N THR A 574 6.93 24.22 10.73
CA THR A 574 8.01 24.60 11.67
C THR A 574 8.19 23.59 12.80
N THR A 575 7.37 22.56 12.81
CA THR A 575 7.47 21.41 13.71
C THR A 575 6.94 20.17 13.01
N ARG A 576 7.68 19.08 13.10
CA ARG A 576 7.27 17.73 12.65
C ARG A 576 7.61 16.72 13.73
N LYS A 577 6.74 15.72 13.92
CA LYS A 577 7.03 14.64 14.88
C LYS A 577 8.17 13.75 14.39
N GLY A 578 8.93 13.21 15.33
CA GLY A 578 9.80 12.06 15.08
C GLY A 578 9.00 10.77 14.95
N VAL A 579 9.57 9.78 14.27
CA VAL A 579 8.90 8.52 13.93
C VAL A 579 9.77 7.35 14.36
N GLY A 580 9.22 6.46 15.17
CA GLY A 580 9.82 5.20 15.59
C GLY A 580 8.98 4.02 15.12
N LEU A 581 9.63 3.06 14.49
CA LEU A 581 9.01 1.82 14.02
C LEU A 581 9.68 0.66 14.73
N PHE A 582 8.92 -0.04 15.58
CA PHE A 582 9.45 -1.12 16.43
C PHE A 582 8.65 -2.41 16.26
N SER A 583 9.29 -3.53 16.57
CA SER A 583 8.65 -4.85 16.63
C SER A 583 8.98 -5.49 17.98
N LEU A 584 7.98 -5.71 18.82
CA LEU A 584 8.12 -6.43 20.08
C LEU A 584 7.75 -7.90 19.87
N THR A 585 8.69 -8.81 20.10
CA THR A 585 8.48 -10.25 20.11
C THR A 585 8.52 -10.78 21.54
N VAL A 586 7.51 -11.54 21.94
CA VAL A 586 7.48 -12.31 23.19
C VAL A 586 7.64 -13.79 22.89
N ARG A 587 8.52 -14.46 23.62
CA ARG A 587 8.67 -15.92 23.63
C ARG A 587 8.27 -16.47 24.99
N GLY A 588 7.45 -17.51 24.99
CA GLY A 588 6.98 -18.23 26.17
C GLY A 588 7.28 -19.72 26.10
N GLU A 589 6.61 -20.49 26.95
CA GLU A 589 6.75 -21.93 27.05
C GLU A 589 5.42 -22.60 26.73
N GLU A 590 5.41 -23.45 25.71
CA GLU A 590 4.20 -24.17 25.29
C GLU A 590 3.86 -25.31 26.26
N ALA A 591 2.58 -25.48 26.53
CA ALA A 591 2.05 -26.59 27.32
C ALA A 591 0.58 -26.82 26.94
N HIS A 592 0.11 -28.06 27.10
CA HIS A 592 -1.29 -28.36 26.87
C HIS A 592 -2.17 -27.65 27.91
N ALA A 593 -3.08 -26.78 27.47
CA ALA A 593 -3.85 -25.90 28.36
C ALA A 593 -4.73 -26.67 29.36
N GLY A 594 -5.25 -27.85 28.98
CA GLY A 594 -6.05 -28.71 29.85
C GLY A 594 -5.28 -29.72 30.72
N LEU A 595 -4.26 -30.40 30.17
CA LEU A 595 -3.53 -31.47 30.87
C LEU A 595 -2.43 -30.92 31.79
N ASP A 596 -1.81 -29.80 31.42
CA ASP A 596 -0.66 -29.23 32.12
C ASP A 596 -0.79 -27.69 32.28
N PRO A 597 -1.91 -27.18 32.87
CA PRO A 597 -2.25 -25.75 32.85
C PRO A 597 -1.21 -24.84 33.52
N THR A 598 -0.37 -25.36 34.41
CA THR A 598 0.64 -24.59 35.15
C THR A 598 2.06 -24.73 34.59
N ARG A 599 2.29 -25.64 33.63
CA ARG A 599 3.64 -25.93 33.11
C ARG A 599 4.09 -24.99 32.00
N GLY A 600 3.16 -24.30 31.34
CA GLY A 600 3.48 -23.33 30.30
C GLY A 600 3.59 -21.89 30.82
N ALA A 601 4.08 -21.02 29.94
CA ALA A 601 4.13 -19.56 30.12
C ALA A 601 3.63 -18.91 28.84
N SER A 602 2.44 -18.31 28.88
CA SER A 602 1.76 -17.80 27.67
C SER A 602 2.39 -16.51 27.17
N ALA A 603 3.01 -16.55 25.99
CA ALA A 603 3.52 -15.39 25.27
C ALA A 603 2.41 -14.39 24.89
N VAL A 604 1.17 -14.87 24.64
CA VAL A 604 0.02 -14.00 24.36
C VAL A 604 -0.41 -13.24 25.62
N ASN A 605 -0.46 -13.91 26.78
CA ASN A 605 -0.82 -13.24 28.03
C ASN A 605 0.24 -12.23 28.43
N GLU A 606 1.50 -12.58 28.24
CA GLU A 606 2.61 -11.67 28.47
C GLU A 606 2.56 -10.48 27.49
N MET A 607 2.36 -10.71 26.18
CA MET A 607 2.20 -9.64 25.20
C MET A 607 1.05 -8.70 25.57
N ALA A 608 -0.09 -9.20 26.02
CA ALA A 608 -1.20 -8.36 26.47
C ALA A 608 -0.80 -7.41 27.61
N ARG A 609 0.03 -7.88 28.56
CA ARG A 609 0.58 -7.01 29.62
C ARG A 609 1.55 -5.97 29.05
N GLN A 610 2.37 -6.36 28.07
CA GLN A 610 3.31 -5.45 27.41
C GLN A 610 2.57 -4.38 26.60
N VAL A 611 1.48 -4.71 25.91
CA VAL A 611 0.64 -3.73 25.20
C VAL A 611 0.10 -2.68 26.17
N LEU A 612 -0.43 -3.09 27.33
CA LEU A 612 -0.90 -2.15 28.35
C LEU A 612 0.24 -1.28 28.89
N ALA A 613 1.45 -1.85 29.06
CA ALA A 613 2.62 -1.08 29.45
C ALA A 613 3.03 -0.06 28.37
N LEU A 614 2.99 -0.44 27.10
CA LEU A 614 3.29 0.40 25.93
C LEU A 614 2.26 1.53 25.77
N GLU A 615 0.96 1.24 25.94
CA GLU A 615 -0.09 2.27 25.96
C GLU A 615 0.17 3.29 27.09
N GLY A 616 0.63 2.81 28.26
CA GLY A 616 1.02 3.68 29.37
C GLY A 616 2.24 4.58 29.09
N ILE A 617 2.99 4.34 28.02
CA ILE A 617 4.08 5.22 27.57
C ILE A 617 3.53 6.43 26.80
N ALA A 618 2.37 6.30 26.16
CA ALA A 618 1.76 7.39 25.42
C ALA A 618 1.48 8.60 26.31
N ALA A 619 1.67 9.79 25.75
CA ALA A 619 1.41 11.05 26.43
C ALA A 619 0.88 12.05 25.39
N PRO A 620 -0.39 11.94 24.97
CA PRO A 620 -0.96 12.77 23.92
C PRO A 620 -0.82 14.27 24.21
N GLU A 621 -0.92 14.67 25.47
CA GLU A 621 -0.70 16.03 25.96
C GLU A 621 0.74 16.53 25.79
N ALA A 622 1.72 15.63 25.80
CA ALA A 622 3.12 15.91 25.47
C ALA A 622 3.44 15.67 23.98
N GLY A 623 2.42 15.35 23.17
CA GLY A 623 2.56 15.10 21.74
C GLY A 623 3.08 13.71 21.37
N THR A 624 3.11 12.77 22.32
CA THR A 624 3.56 11.39 22.12
C THR A 624 2.38 10.45 21.88
N THR A 625 2.40 9.74 20.75
CA THR A 625 1.42 8.70 20.42
C THR A 625 2.14 7.37 20.23
N VAL A 626 1.68 6.34 20.92
CA VAL A 626 2.14 4.96 20.75
C VAL A 626 0.98 4.18 20.17
N ASN A 627 1.18 3.54 19.03
CA ASN A 627 0.18 2.72 18.37
C ASN A 627 0.72 1.31 18.20
N VAL A 628 0.13 0.33 18.88
CA VAL A 628 0.35 -1.09 18.58
C VAL A 628 -0.62 -1.48 17.48
N GLY A 629 -0.25 -1.20 16.23
CA GLY A 629 -1.15 -1.31 15.09
C GLY A 629 -1.39 -2.75 14.62
N VAL A 630 -0.48 -3.66 14.94
CA VAL A 630 -0.55 -5.08 14.52
C VAL A 630 -0.11 -5.97 15.67
N LEU A 631 -0.86 -7.05 15.94
CA LEU A 631 -0.53 -8.04 16.96
C LEU A 631 -0.92 -9.46 16.49
N HIS A 632 0.01 -10.40 16.64
CA HIS A 632 -0.17 -11.83 16.36
C HIS A 632 0.34 -12.68 17.52
N GLY A 633 -0.27 -13.84 17.80
CA GLY A 633 0.29 -14.76 18.79
C GLY A 633 -0.54 -16.02 19.04
N GLY A 634 0.14 -17.07 19.50
CA GLY A 634 -0.45 -18.40 19.72
C GLY A 634 -0.66 -19.19 18.43
N THR A 635 -0.92 -20.48 18.59
CA THR A 635 -1.13 -21.43 17.47
C THR A 635 -2.49 -22.11 17.54
N ARG A 636 -2.94 -22.50 18.74
CA ARG A 636 -4.24 -23.15 19.00
C ARG A 636 -4.78 -22.75 20.36
N SER A 637 -6.10 -22.80 20.52
CA SER A 637 -6.78 -22.44 21.79
C SER A 637 -6.47 -23.39 22.95
N ASN A 638 -6.10 -24.65 22.68
CA ASN A 638 -5.75 -25.65 23.69
C ASN A 638 -4.24 -25.77 23.95
N VAL A 639 -3.43 -24.86 23.41
CA VAL A 639 -1.98 -24.81 23.61
C VAL A 639 -1.63 -23.45 24.22
N THR A 640 -0.89 -23.46 25.33
CA THR A 640 -0.31 -22.26 25.90
C THR A 640 0.62 -21.62 24.87
N ALA A 641 0.40 -20.37 24.49
CA ALA A 641 1.10 -19.75 23.35
C ALA A 641 2.62 -19.62 23.59
N GLY A 642 3.44 -20.18 22.70
CA GLY A 642 4.90 -20.07 22.76
C GLY A 642 5.48 -18.79 22.17
N ARG A 643 4.71 -18.06 21.34
CA ARG A 643 5.17 -16.82 20.69
C ARG A 643 4.03 -15.82 20.45
N ALA A 644 4.35 -14.54 20.59
CA ALA A 644 3.55 -13.41 20.14
C ALA A 644 4.45 -12.30 19.58
N VAL A 645 3.94 -11.50 18.62
CA VAL A 645 4.64 -10.38 17.97
C VAL A 645 3.68 -9.19 17.86
N ALA A 646 4.18 -8.00 18.15
CA ALA A 646 3.45 -6.75 18.02
C ALA A 646 4.30 -5.74 17.24
N HIS A 647 3.70 -5.01 16.30
CA HIS A 647 4.34 -3.92 15.56
C HIS A 647 3.85 -2.57 16.07
N LEU A 648 4.80 -1.67 16.32
CA LEU A 648 4.56 -0.38 16.96
C LEU A 648 4.92 0.76 16.02
N ASP A 649 4.02 1.72 15.87
CA ASP A 649 4.28 3.05 15.34
C ASP A 649 4.27 4.04 16.51
N ILE A 650 5.38 4.73 16.72
CA ILE A 650 5.52 5.70 17.79
C ILE A 650 5.88 7.05 17.22
N ARG A 651 5.08 8.07 17.51
CA ARG A 651 5.33 9.45 17.12
C ARG A 651 5.61 10.29 18.36
N VAL A 652 6.64 11.12 18.32
CA VAL A 652 7.04 12.00 19.43
C VAL A 652 7.23 13.44 18.97
N ALA A 653 6.74 14.39 19.74
CA ALA A 653 6.80 15.81 19.38
C ALA A 653 8.11 16.51 19.78
N THR A 654 8.88 15.95 20.73
CA THR A 654 10.10 16.56 21.25
C THR A 654 11.24 15.56 21.40
N ALA A 655 12.49 16.03 21.41
CA ALA A 655 13.64 15.17 21.69
C ALA A 655 13.59 14.58 23.10
N ALA A 656 13.06 15.34 24.08
CA ALA A 656 12.86 14.86 25.44
C ALA A 656 11.86 13.69 25.49
N GLU A 657 10.77 13.77 24.72
CA GLU A 657 9.81 12.67 24.60
C GLU A 657 10.41 11.46 23.89
N ARG A 658 11.22 11.65 22.85
CA ARG A 658 11.98 10.56 22.21
C ARG A 658 12.85 9.81 23.23
N ASP A 659 13.60 10.54 24.05
CA ASP A 659 14.50 9.97 25.04
C ASP A 659 13.72 9.29 26.19
N ARG A 660 12.60 9.89 26.63
CA ARG A 660 11.68 9.29 27.62
C ARG A 660 11.10 7.97 27.13
N VAL A 661 10.57 7.96 25.91
CA VAL A 661 10.03 6.76 25.25
C VAL A 661 11.13 5.72 25.09
N GLY A 662 12.33 6.11 24.63
CA GLY A 662 13.46 5.19 24.50
C GLY A 662 13.86 4.54 25.82
N ALA A 663 13.88 5.31 26.91
CA ALA A 663 14.13 4.78 28.25
C ALA A 663 13.03 3.82 28.72
N ALA A 664 11.76 4.16 28.45
CA ALA A 664 10.62 3.32 28.80
C ALA A 664 10.60 1.99 28.02
N LEU A 665 10.87 2.03 26.71
CA LEU A 665 11.01 0.84 25.87
C LEU A 665 12.16 -0.06 26.33
N SER A 666 13.31 0.53 26.68
CA SER A 666 14.47 -0.21 27.19
C SER A 666 14.25 -0.83 28.58
N ALA A 667 13.29 -0.30 29.34
CA ALA A 667 12.92 -0.80 30.67
C ALA A 667 11.84 -1.89 30.64
N LEU A 668 11.28 -2.23 29.46
CA LEU A 668 10.31 -3.31 29.34
C LEU A 668 10.93 -4.62 29.82
N ALA A 669 10.25 -5.26 30.76
CA ALA A 669 10.66 -6.52 31.36
C ALA A 669 9.48 -7.50 31.38
N PRO A 670 9.75 -8.80 31.22
CA PRO A 670 8.68 -9.80 31.29
C PRO A 670 8.11 -9.86 32.72
N VAL A 671 6.78 -9.88 32.82
CA VAL A 671 6.07 -10.06 34.10
C VAL A 671 6.13 -11.52 34.53
N ASP A 672 5.93 -12.46 33.61
CA ASP A 672 6.24 -13.89 33.85
C ASP A 672 7.71 -14.15 33.53
N THR A 673 8.52 -14.45 34.55
CA THR A 673 9.97 -14.66 34.43
C THR A 673 10.37 -15.85 33.54
N ARG A 674 9.42 -16.69 33.12
CA ARG A 674 9.64 -17.79 32.16
C ARG A 674 9.46 -17.35 30.70
N THR A 675 9.01 -16.12 30.48
CA THR A 675 8.93 -15.50 29.15
C THR A 675 10.12 -14.60 28.90
N SER A 676 10.37 -14.28 27.63
CA SER A 676 11.40 -13.31 27.22
C SER A 676 10.85 -12.34 26.19
N LEU A 677 11.37 -11.11 26.23
CA LEU A 677 11.04 -10.02 25.33
C LEU A 677 12.22 -9.75 24.39
N ARG A 678 11.92 -9.44 23.13
CA ARG A 678 12.89 -8.92 22.16
C ARG A 678 12.24 -7.75 21.43
N LEU A 679 12.84 -6.57 21.54
CA LEU A 679 12.43 -5.39 20.80
C LEU A 679 13.41 -5.16 19.64
N ASP A 680 12.92 -5.22 18.42
CA ASP A 680 13.63 -4.88 17.19
C ASP A 680 13.11 -3.55 16.61
N GLY A 681 13.81 -2.99 15.63
CA GLY A 681 13.47 -1.71 15.01
C GLY A 681 14.17 -0.52 15.68
N GLY A 682 13.64 0.69 15.46
CA GLY A 682 14.29 1.90 15.91
C GLY A 682 13.60 3.19 15.50
N TRP A 683 14.24 4.30 15.82
CA TRP A 683 13.84 5.62 15.31
C TRP A 683 14.20 5.72 13.83
N ASN A 684 13.18 5.89 12.98
CA ASN A 684 13.34 6.11 11.55
C ASN A 684 13.55 7.59 11.21
N ARG A 685 12.79 8.50 11.85
CA ARG A 685 12.93 9.96 11.69
C ARG A 685 13.22 10.62 13.03
N PRO A 686 14.24 11.49 13.14
CA PRO A 686 14.46 12.32 14.32
C PRO A 686 13.34 13.36 14.46
N VAL A 687 13.32 14.12 15.56
CA VAL A 687 12.28 15.13 15.81
C VAL A 687 12.64 16.44 15.14
N PHE A 688 11.66 17.10 14.50
CA PHE A 688 11.79 18.47 14.02
C PHE A 688 11.09 19.41 15.00
N GLU A 689 11.86 20.05 15.89
CA GLU A 689 11.34 21.06 16.82
C GLU A 689 11.45 22.48 16.26
N ARG A 690 10.57 23.38 16.72
CA ARG A 690 10.67 24.81 16.40
C ARG A 690 11.79 25.49 17.20
N THR A 691 13.03 25.32 16.76
CA THR A 691 14.19 25.99 17.36
C THR A 691 14.16 27.51 17.12
N GLU A 692 15.03 28.26 17.81
CA GLU A 692 15.18 29.70 17.54
C GLU A 692 15.54 29.98 16.07
N GLY A 693 16.44 29.17 15.49
CA GLY A 693 16.83 29.25 14.09
C GLY A 693 15.64 29.08 13.13
N VAL A 694 14.82 28.05 13.35
CA VAL A 694 13.58 27.81 12.58
C VAL A 694 12.62 29.00 12.74
N GLY A 695 12.45 29.50 13.97
CA GLY A 695 11.58 30.66 14.23
C GLY A 695 12.03 31.94 13.53
N ARG A 696 13.35 32.18 13.43
CA ARG A 696 13.90 33.33 12.70
C ARG A 696 13.76 33.16 11.19
N LEU A 697 13.99 31.96 10.66
CA LEU A 697 13.72 31.65 9.24
C LEU A 697 12.25 31.92 8.88
N PHE A 698 11.32 31.48 9.73
CA PHE A 698 9.91 31.77 9.54
C PHE A 698 9.62 33.28 9.58
N ALA A 699 10.22 34.01 10.52
CA ALA A 699 10.03 35.46 10.59
C ALA A 699 10.50 36.17 9.32
N VAL A 700 11.64 35.76 8.74
CA VAL A 700 12.14 36.26 7.45
C VAL A 700 11.18 35.91 6.32
N ALA A 701 10.74 34.65 6.23
CA ALA A 701 9.79 34.23 5.20
C ALA A 701 8.46 35.01 5.27
N ARG A 702 7.94 35.23 6.48
CA ARG A 702 6.74 36.05 6.70
C ARG A 702 6.95 37.51 6.31
N ALA A 703 8.13 38.07 6.54
CA ALA A 703 8.48 39.41 6.09
C ALA A 703 8.58 39.49 4.56
N CYS A 704 9.10 38.45 3.89
CA CYS A 704 9.11 38.34 2.42
C CYS A 704 7.69 38.16 1.83
N ALA A 705 6.77 37.55 2.58
CA ALA A 705 5.39 37.33 2.17
C ALA A 705 4.54 38.62 2.16
N ALA A 706 4.84 39.57 3.07
CA ALA A 706 4.01 40.76 3.27
C ALA A 706 3.88 41.67 2.03
N PRO A 707 4.95 42.01 1.29
CA PRO A 707 4.84 42.81 0.06
C PRO A 707 4.08 42.10 -1.07
N LEU A 708 3.99 40.77 -1.02
CA LEU A 708 3.25 39.95 -1.97
C LEU A 708 1.74 39.90 -1.65
N GLY A 709 1.33 40.40 -0.49
CA GLY A 709 -0.05 40.30 0.01
C GLY A 709 -0.39 38.93 0.60
N LEU A 710 0.60 38.11 0.94
CA LEU A 710 0.42 36.74 1.45
C LEU A 710 0.43 36.71 2.98
N ASP A 711 -0.60 36.13 3.58
CA ASP A 711 -0.63 35.82 5.01
C ASP A 711 0.05 34.47 5.30
N LEU A 712 1.38 34.50 5.45
CA LEU A 712 2.16 33.30 5.69
C LEU A 712 2.04 32.83 7.15
N ARG A 713 1.35 31.70 7.33
CA ARG A 713 1.20 31.01 8.61
C ARG A 713 2.25 29.93 8.80
N GLU A 714 2.52 29.55 10.05
CA GLU A 714 3.29 28.36 10.42
C GLU A 714 2.39 27.34 11.14
N THR A 715 2.76 26.06 11.09
CA THR A 715 2.02 25.00 11.77
C THR A 715 2.93 23.83 12.21
N ALA A 716 2.39 22.99 13.09
CA ALA A 716 2.97 21.72 13.51
C ALA A 716 2.20 20.56 12.87
N VAL A 717 2.91 19.57 12.32
CA VAL A 717 2.30 18.40 11.66
C VAL A 717 2.82 17.08 12.21
N GLY A 718 2.03 16.01 12.05
CA GLY A 718 2.40 14.66 12.46
C GLY A 718 3.35 13.93 11.48
N GLY A 719 3.32 14.30 10.20
CA GLY A 719 4.15 13.71 9.15
C GLY A 719 5.60 14.19 9.19
N ALA A 720 6.54 13.29 8.92
CA ALA A 720 7.97 13.61 8.83
C ALA A 720 8.37 14.03 7.41
N SER A 721 9.62 14.45 7.23
CA SER A 721 10.27 14.74 5.95
C SER A 721 11.79 14.61 6.11
N ASP A 722 12.54 14.83 5.03
CA ASP A 722 14.00 15.01 5.10
C ASP A 722 14.43 16.21 5.96
N GLY A 723 13.54 17.18 6.17
CA GLY A 723 13.76 18.31 7.08
C GLY A 723 14.08 17.86 8.52
N ASN A 724 13.59 16.69 8.93
CA ASN A 724 13.91 16.11 10.23
C ASN A 724 15.41 15.81 10.36
N PHE A 725 16.03 15.18 9.35
CA PHE A 725 17.47 14.86 9.38
C PHE A 725 18.34 16.12 9.32
N ILE A 726 17.92 17.11 8.53
CA ILE A 726 18.65 18.38 8.39
C ILE A 726 18.67 19.13 9.73
N LEU A 727 17.53 19.21 10.42
CA LEU A 727 17.47 19.88 11.73
C LEU A 727 18.27 19.11 12.79
N ASP A 728 18.19 17.78 12.82
CA ASP A 728 18.96 16.95 13.76
C ASP A 728 20.48 17.10 13.55
N ALA A 729 20.91 17.32 12.31
CA ALA A 729 22.29 17.64 11.94
C ALA A 729 22.75 19.04 12.41
N GLY A 730 21.85 19.87 12.95
CA GLY A 730 22.12 21.17 13.55
C GLY A 730 21.85 22.37 12.63
N THR A 731 21.21 22.17 11.48
CA THR A 731 20.99 23.24 10.49
C THR A 731 19.55 23.74 10.55
N PRO A 732 19.30 25.05 10.71
CA PRO A 732 17.95 25.60 10.68
C PRO A 732 17.22 25.30 9.37
N VAL A 733 15.97 24.85 9.46
CA VAL A 733 15.15 24.43 8.31
C VAL A 733 13.89 25.28 8.20
N LEU A 734 13.52 25.67 6.97
CA LEU A 734 12.17 26.09 6.63
C LEU A 734 11.55 25.06 5.69
N ASP A 735 10.51 24.37 6.17
CA ASP A 735 9.85 23.26 5.47
C ASP A 735 8.41 23.65 5.08
N GLY A 736 7.82 22.95 4.11
CA GLY A 736 6.48 23.22 3.60
C GLY A 736 6.45 24.46 2.69
N LEU A 737 7.59 24.88 2.15
CA LEU A 737 7.70 26.05 1.28
C LEU A 737 7.09 25.81 -0.11
N GLY A 738 6.88 24.54 -0.46
CA GLY A 738 6.35 24.09 -1.74
C GLY A 738 4.85 24.32 -1.93
N ALA A 739 4.25 23.42 -2.70
CA ALA A 739 2.91 23.54 -3.27
C ALA A 739 1.77 23.87 -2.28
N VAL A 740 0.78 24.62 -2.78
CA VAL A 740 -0.51 24.83 -2.13
C VAL A 740 -1.56 24.00 -2.86
N GLY A 741 -2.30 23.19 -2.10
CA GLY A 741 -3.15 22.14 -2.63
C GLY A 741 -3.49 21.12 -1.55
N GLY A 742 -3.68 19.87 -1.93
CA GLY A 742 -3.93 18.80 -0.97
C GLY A 742 -4.10 17.43 -1.60
N GLY A 743 -4.34 16.43 -0.76
CA GLY A 743 -4.51 15.04 -1.18
C GLY A 743 -3.20 14.32 -1.47
N ALA A 744 -2.10 14.67 -0.78
CA ALA A 744 -0.87 13.87 -0.80
C ALA A 744 -1.21 12.39 -0.57
N HIS A 745 -0.56 11.51 -1.34
CA HIS A 745 -0.75 10.06 -1.29
C HIS A 745 -2.18 9.58 -1.60
N ALA A 746 -3.03 10.40 -2.23
CA ALA A 746 -4.40 10.07 -2.60
C ALA A 746 -4.74 10.52 -4.03
N ARG A 747 -5.67 9.84 -4.70
CA ARG A 747 -6.10 10.21 -6.08
C ARG A 747 -6.72 11.61 -6.20
N SER A 748 -7.02 12.24 -5.07
CA SER A 748 -7.43 13.65 -5.00
C SER A 748 -6.25 14.63 -5.04
N GLU A 749 -5.01 14.16 -5.18
CA GLU A 749 -3.80 15.00 -5.21
C GLU A 749 -3.91 16.11 -6.25
N HIS A 750 -3.63 17.33 -5.79
CA HIS A 750 -3.68 18.50 -6.64
C HIS A 750 -2.87 19.66 -6.08
N VAL A 751 -2.53 20.59 -6.97
CA VAL A 751 -1.99 21.91 -6.67
C VAL A 751 -2.84 23.00 -7.33
N THR A 752 -2.64 24.24 -6.92
CA THR A 752 -3.15 25.42 -7.64
C THR A 752 -2.00 26.13 -8.36
N LEU A 753 -2.21 26.50 -9.63
CA LEU A 753 -1.19 27.21 -10.41
C LEU A 753 -0.92 28.61 -9.84
N SER A 754 -1.98 29.32 -9.44
CA SER A 754 -1.87 30.59 -8.71
C SER A 754 -1.01 30.43 -7.44
N GLY A 755 -1.26 29.38 -6.66
CA GLY A 755 -0.44 29.03 -5.51
C GLY A 755 1.02 28.73 -5.86
N MET A 756 1.30 28.11 -7.02
CA MET A 756 2.68 27.92 -7.49
C MET A 756 3.40 29.24 -7.79
N VAL A 757 2.72 30.20 -8.41
CA VAL A 757 3.27 31.54 -8.66
C VAL A 757 3.58 32.25 -7.34
N GLU A 758 2.62 32.26 -6.42
CA GLU A 758 2.76 32.89 -5.10
C GLU A 758 3.92 32.27 -4.29
N ARG A 759 4.02 30.94 -4.28
CA ARG A 759 5.08 30.21 -3.57
C ARG A 759 6.45 30.39 -4.20
N SER A 760 6.53 30.45 -5.53
CA SER A 760 7.78 30.78 -6.24
C SER A 760 8.27 32.19 -5.92
N ALA A 761 7.35 33.17 -5.85
CA ALA A 761 7.69 34.54 -5.48
C ALA A 761 8.16 34.65 -4.02
N LEU A 762 7.49 33.94 -3.10
CA LEU A 762 7.92 33.84 -1.70
C LEU A 762 9.30 33.20 -1.59
N ALA A 763 9.54 32.07 -2.27
CA ALA A 763 10.82 31.39 -2.28
C ALA A 763 11.94 32.29 -2.82
N ALA A 764 11.68 33.06 -3.88
CA ALA A 764 12.63 34.03 -4.42
C ALA A 764 12.99 35.12 -3.40
N GLY A 765 12.01 35.65 -2.65
CA GLY A 765 12.26 36.62 -1.58
C GLY A 765 13.12 36.04 -0.46
N VAL A 766 12.83 34.81 -0.02
CA VAL A 766 13.61 34.11 1.01
C VAL A 766 15.04 33.83 0.52
N LEU A 767 15.20 33.30 -0.69
CA LEU A 767 16.52 33.07 -1.32
C LEU A 767 17.33 34.38 -1.38
N ALA A 768 16.74 35.46 -1.88
CA ALA A 768 17.41 36.75 -1.99
C ALA A 768 17.84 37.32 -0.62
N ALA A 769 17.08 37.09 0.45
CA ALA A 769 17.45 37.52 1.80
C ALA A 769 18.79 36.93 2.27
N PHE A 770 19.20 35.80 1.70
CA PHE A 770 20.44 35.11 1.99
C PHE A 770 21.62 35.55 1.10
N ALA A 771 21.38 36.28 0.01
CA ALA A 771 22.45 36.84 -0.79
C ALA A 771 23.06 38.02 -0.04
N ALA A 772 24.39 38.04 0.14
CA ALA A 772 25.06 39.13 0.86
C ALA A 772 24.71 40.48 0.22
N ALA A 773 24.37 41.47 1.06
CA ALA A 773 24.12 42.84 0.64
C ALA A 773 25.40 43.58 0.25
#